data_AF-A0A923VAV7-F1
#
_entry.id   AF-A0A923VAV7-F1
#
_cell.length_a   1.000
_cell.length_b   1.000
_cell.length_c   1.000
_cell.angle_alpha   90.00
_cell.angle_beta   90.00
_cell.angle_gamma   90.00
#
_symmetry.space_group_name_H-M   'P 1'
#
loop_
_entity.id
_entity.type
_entity.pdbx_description
1 polymer ?
#
loop_
_entity_poly.entity_id
_entity_poly.type
_entity_poly.pdbx_seq_one_letter_code
_entity_poly.pdbx_strand_id
1 'polypeptide(L)'
;MKNILFFTLVVVAFSCSTKREGKPRILVFSKTAGYHHESIATGNDAIQKLGGQNNFDVDTTTNAGMFQEDSLKKYAAVVFLSTTGDLLDYRQEAAFERYIQAGGGFMGIHAATDAEYDWGWYGRMTGAYFLDHPGINDSFPNVQEAVLNVVDEENIATKHLPKQWKRTDEYYSFKKISKDVKVLITIDEKSYHGGKNGDAHPIAWYHDYDGGRAFYTELGHTKESYLDEPYLKHILGGIQYAIGNNNKLDYSKAKSLVPPDENRFSKKQIVLGEFFEPTEMTILPNLDILVIQRRGEVMFYKKTTNKVTQVGYLNVYWKTTVPDVNAEEGMIGLAKDPDYATNNWVYIFYSPIDSSVNRLSRFTFKNDVFDKASEKIILEVKAQREICCHTGGSIAFGPDKLLYVSTGDNSTPFDEKGVKYVSNNFAPLNDIPGHQQFDARRSAGNSNDLRGKIIRIKVNEDGTYTIPEGNLFAKGTPKTRPEIYVMGDRNPYRISVDQKNSYLYWGEVGPDANNDSLATRGPRGYDEVNQARKAGFFGWPFFVGNNYPYRRYDYSNGQSGAAFDPAKPLNESKNNTGLVELPPAQPAFIWYPYAASPDFPQVGSGGRNAMAGPVYYTDMFPKETRLPDYYNGKLIIYDWIRGWMKAVTLQP
;
A
#
# COMPACT_ATOMS: atom_id res chain seq x y z
N MET A 1 53.11 -20.17 -65.93
CA MET A 1 52.88 -19.63 -64.58
C MET A 1 51.42 -19.19 -64.48
N LYS A 2 50.78 -19.50 -63.34
CA LYS A 2 49.48 -19.03 -62.84
C LYS A 2 48.24 -19.86 -63.20
N ASN A 3 48.08 -20.95 -62.44
CA ASN A 3 46.77 -21.45 -62.02
C ASN A 3 46.15 -20.43 -61.06
N ILE A 4 44.91 -20.00 -61.30
CA ILE A 4 44.12 -19.24 -60.33
C ILE A 4 42.96 -20.14 -59.91
N LEU A 5 43.07 -20.65 -58.68
CA LEU A 5 42.03 -21.39 -57.96
C LEU A 5 40.99 -20.37 -57.46
N PHE A 6 39.72 -20.56 -57.83
CA PHE A 6 38.60 -19.85 -57.21
C PHE A 6 38.22 -20.58 -55.92
N PHE A 7 38.44 -19.95 -54.77
CA PHE A 7 37.96 -20.43 -53.47
C PHE A 7 36.60 -19.79 -53.19
N THR A 8 35.54 -20.60 -53.20
CA THR A 8 34.19 -20.18 -52.79
C THR A 8 34.10 -20.24 -51.27
N LEU A 9 34.06 -19.08 -50.62
CA LEU A 9 33.87 -18.95 -49.17
C LEU A 9 32.39 -19.16 -48.83
N VAL A 10 32.03 -20.33 -48.29
CA VAL A 10 30.70 -20.58 -47.72
C VAL A 10 30.65 -19.95 -46.33
N VAL A 11 30.00 -18.79 -46.21
CA VAL A 11 29.66 -18.19 -44.91
C VAL A 11 28.44 -18.93 -44.36
N VAL A 12 28.68 -19.88 -43.46
CA VAL A 12 27.61 -20.50 -42.67
C VAL A 12 27.17 -19.50 -41.61
N ALA A 13 26.09 -18.77 -41.88
CA ALA A 13 25.41 -17.97 -40.88
C ALA A 13 24.76 -18.92 -39.86
N PHE A 14 25.42 -19.16 -38.72
CA PHE A 14 24.80 -19.76 -37.56
C PHE A 14 23.73 -18.79 -37.03
N SER A 15 22.50 -18.94 -37.51
CA SER A 15 21.33 -18.36 -36.86
C SER A 15 21.19 -19.04 -35.50
N CYS A 16 21.55 -18.35 -34.42
CA CYS A 16 21.22 -18.78 -33.06
C CYS A 16 19.72 -18.98 -32.97
N SER A 17 19.26 -20.24 -33.01
CA SER A 17 17.85 -20.56 -32.86
C SER A 17 17.38 -20.16 -31.47
N THR A 18 16.45 -19.21 -31.40
CA THR A 18 15.77 -18.80 -30.17
C THR A 18 14.75 -19.82 -29.70
N LYS A 19 14.47 -20.86 -30.51
CA LYS A 19 13.50 -21.91 -30.20
C LYS A 19 14.07 -22.91 -29.19
N ARG A 20 13.25 -23.34 -28.25
CA ARG A 20 13.58 -24.43 -27.32
C ARG A 20 13.66 -25.75 -28.08
N GLU A 21 14.59 -26.62 -27.67
CA GLU A 21 14.72 -27.97 -28.23
C GLU A 21 13.58 -28.88 -27.73
N GLY A 22 13.13 -29.80 -28.57
CA GLY A 22 12.08 -30.77 -28.24
C GLY A 22 10.65 -30.21 -28.29
N LYS A 23 9.71 -31.02 -27.78
CA LYS A 23 8.31 -30.65 -27.68
C LYS A 23 8.13 -29.55 -26.62
N PRO A 24 7.22 -28.58 -26.81
CA PRO A 24 6.84 -27.68 -25.74
C PRO A 24 6.35 -28.50 -24.54
N ARG A 25 6.55 -27.99 -23.34
CA ARG A 25 6.06 -28.59 -22.10
C ARG A 25 5.29 -27.57 -21.29
N ILE A 26 4.16 -27.95 -20.71
CA ILE A 26 3.38 -27.09 -19.82
C ILE A 26 3.29 -27.69 -18.42
N LEU A 27 3.13 -26.83 -17.42
CA LEU A 27 2.85 -27.21 -16.03
C LEU A 27 1.41 -26.82 -15.71
N VAL A 28 0.56 -27.78 -15.38
CA VAL A 28 -0.78 -27.53 -14.85
C VAL A 28 -0.71 -27.51 -13.32
N PHE A 29 -0.99 -26.36 -12.75
CA PHE A 29 -1.02 -26.11 -11.32
C PHE A 29 -2.46 -26.02 -10.84
N SER A 30 -2.81 -26.82 -9.83
CA SER A 30 -4.20 -26.97 -9.34
C SER A 30 -4.31 -26.88 -7.81
N LYS A 31 -3.40 -26.15 -7.16
CA LYS A 31 -3.46 -25.93 -5.71
C LYS A 31 -4.66 -25.04 -5.37
N THR A 32 -5.37 -25.36 -4.29
CA THR A 32 -6.48 -24.58 -3.75
C THR A 32 -6.22 -24.33 -2.26
N ALA A 33 -6.25 -23.08 -1.83
CA ALA A 33 -6.31 -22.65 -0.44
C ALA A 33 -7.72 -22.19 -0.04
N GLY A 34 -8.63 -22.05 -1.01
CA GLY A 34 -10.06 -21.79 -0.83
C GLY A 34 -10.93 -22.98 -1.28
N TYR A 35 -12.00 -22.70 -2.02
CA TYR A 35 -12.90 -23.72 -2.54
C TYR A 35 -12.18 -24.67 -3.50
N HIS A 36 -12.51 -25.96 -3.43
CA HIS A 36 -11.94 -26.99 -4.28
C HIS A 36 -12.96 -27.46 -5.31
N HIS A 37 -12.70 -27.18 -6.59
CA HIS A 37 -13.59 -27.57 -7.69
C HIS A 37 -13.44 -29.06 -8.04
N GLU A 38 -14.54 -29.81 -8.02
CA GLU A 38 -14.51 -31.24 -8.34
C GLU A 38 -14.07 -31.55 -9.78
N SER A 39 -14.10 -30.55 -10.66
CA SER A 39 -13.69 -30.68 -12.07
C SER A 39 -12.18 -30.71 -12.27
N ILE A 40 -11.37 -30.36 -11.26
CA ILE A 40 -9.90 -30.30 -11.37
C ILE A 40 -9.30 -31.63 -11.87
N ALA A 41 -9.76 -32.77 -11.35
CA ALA A 41 -9.26 -34.08 -11.77
C ALA A 41 -9.54 -34.33 -13.27
N THR A 42 -10.79 -34.11 -13.70
CA THR A 42 -11.20 -34.29 -15.10
C THR A 42 -10.51 -33.28 -16.03
N GLY A 43 -10.28 -32.04 -15.56
CA GLY A 43 -9.56 -31.02 -16.31
C GLY A 43 -8.08 -31.37 -16.50
N ASN A 44 -7.42 -31.90 -15.47
CA ASN A 44 -6.04 -32.39 -15.58
C ASN A 44 -5.93 -33.51 -16.63
N ASP A 45 -6.81 -34.51 -16.57
CA ASP A 45 -6.84 -35.63 -17.53
C ASP A 45 -7.08 -35.13 -18.97
N ALA A 46 -8.03 -34.20 -19.14
CA ALA A 46 -8.35 -33.62 -20.44
C ALA A 46 -7.18 -32.83 -21.04
N ILE A 47 -6.48 -32.02 -20.24
CA ILE A 47 -5.32 -31.25 -20.71
C ILE A 47 -4.15 -32.18 -21.06
N GLN A 48 -3.90 -33.24 -20.27
CA GLN A 48 -2.89 -34.25 -20.60
C GLN A 48 -3.20 -34.96 -21.93
N LYS A 49 -4.47 -35.31 -22.16
CA LYS A 49 -4.93 -35.89 -23.43
C LYS A 49 -4.73 -34.93 -24.60
N LEU A 50 -5.06 -33.64 -24.42
CA LEU A 50 -4.80 -32.61 -25.43
C LEU A 50 -3.31 -32.51 -25.76
N GLY A 51 -2.42 -32.56 -24.77
CA GLY A 51 -0.98 -32.58 -24.97
C GLY A 51 -0.49 -33.73 -25.83
N GLY A 52 -0.92 -34.95 -25.50
CA GLY A 52 -0.61 -36.15 -26.28
C GLY A 52 -1.08 -36.06 -27.73
N GLN A 53 -2.23 -35.42 -27.97
CA GLN A 53 -2.82 -35.26 -29.31
C GLN A 53 -2.22 -34.10 -30.12
N ASN A 54 -1.61 -33.10 -29.47
CA ASN A 54 -1.18 -31.85 -30.09
C ASN A 54 0.33 -31.55 -29.92
N ASN A 55 1.12 -32.58 -29.64
CA ASN A 55 2.58 -32.55 -29.64
C ASN A 55 3.20 -31.61 -28.59
N PHE A 56 2.66 -31.58 -27.37
CA PHE A 56 3.28 -30.97 -26.20
C PHE A 56 3.17 -31.86 -24.96
N ASP A 57 4.14 -31.78 -24.06
CA ASP A 57 4.16 -32.53 -22.80
C ASP A 57 3.38 -31.77 -21.71
N VAL A 58 2.76 -32.50 -20.78
CA VAL A 58 1.96 -31.93 -19.68
C VAL A 58 2.38 -32.56 -18.36
N ASP A 59 2.91 -31.76 -17.44
CA ASP A 59 3.10 -32.14 -16.05
C ASP A 59 1.97 -31.51 -15.20
N THR A 60 1.47 -32.20 -14.18
CA THR A 60 0.46 -31.66 -13.24
C THR A 60 1.02 -31.60 -11.83
N THR A 61 0.61 -30.60 -11.04
CA THR A 61 1.05 -30.47 -9.65
C THR A 61 0.10 -29.64 -8.79
N THR A 62 0.09 -29.91 -7.48
CA THR A 62 -0.47 -29.03 -6.44
C THR A 62 0.64 -28.44 -5.55
N ASN A 63 1.91 -28.76 -5.83
CA ASN A 63 3.04 -28.34 -5.02
C ASN A 63 3.57 -26.97 -5.44
N ALA A 64 3.31 -25.94 -4.63
CA ALA A 64 3.80 -24.58 -4.84
C ALA A 64 5.35 -24.49 -4.85
N GLY A 65 6.05 -25.48 -4.28
CA GLY A 65 7.51 -25.58 -4.36
C GLY A 65 8.06 -25.73 -5.79
N MET A 66 7.21 -25.96 -6.79
CA MET A 66 7.57 -25.93 -8.21
C MET A 66 7.76 -24.49 -8.76
N PHE A 67 7.32 -23.46 -8.04
CA PHE A 67 7.46 -22.05 -8.43
C PHE A 67 8.84 -21.51 -8.04
N GLN A 68 9.85 -22.10 -8.67
CA GLN A 68 11.26 -21.72 -8.57
C GLN A 68 11.84 -21.66 -9.98
N GLU A 69 12.82 -20.78 -10.20
CA GLU A 69 13.40 -20.54 -11.53
C GLU A 69 13.89 -21.83 -12.22
N ASP A 70 14.58 -22.71 -11.47
CA ASP A 70 15.09 -23.98 -11.99
C ASP A 70 14.03 -24.97 -12.44
N SER A 71 12.84 -24.90 -11.86
CA SER A 71 11.68 -25.69 -12.24
C SER A 71 10.95 -25.03 -13.40
N LEU A 72 10.61 -23.75 -13.27
CA LEU A 72 9.82 -22.98 -14.23
C LEU A 72 10.50 -22.87 -15.61
N LYS A 73 11.84 -22.81 -15.66
CA LYS A 73 12.58 -22.74 -16.94
C LYS A 73 12.36 -23.93 -17.88
N LYS A 74 11.83 -25.04 -17.37
CA LYS A 74 11.49 -26.25 -18.15
C LYS A 74 10.17 -26.13 -18.90
N TYR A 75 9.34 -25.13 -18.58
CA TYR A 75 7.96 -25.01 -19.09
C TYR A 75 7.83 -23.83 -20.05
N ALA A 76 7.12 -24.03 -21.14
CA ALA A 76 6.79 -23.01 -22.12
C ALA A 76 5.57 -22.18 -21.67
N ALA A 77 4.64 -22.83 -20.96
CA ALA A 77 3.53 -22.19 -20.28
C ALA A 77 3.21 -22.85 -18.94
N VAL A 78 2.59 -22.10 -18.03
CA VAL A 78 1.99 -22.59 -16.79
C VAL A 78 0.47 -22.35 -16.86
N VAL A 79 -0.31 -23.37 -16.54
CA VAL A 79 -1.77 -23.33 -16.51
C VAL A 79 -2.23 -23.37 -15.05
N PHE A 80 -2.98 -22.37 -14.60
CA PHE A 80 -3.67 -22.40 -13.31
C PHE A 80 -5.08 -22.94 -13.56
N LEU A 81 -5.31 -24.17 -13.13
CA LEU A 81 -6.57 -24.89 -13.32
C LEU A 81 -7.39 -24.81 -12.04
N SER A 82 -8.39 -23.91 -12.02
CA SER A 82 -9.33 -23.71 -10.92
C SER A 82 -8.66 -23.55 -9.55
N THR A 83 -7.56 -22.79 -9.50
CA THR A 83 -6.83 -22.49 -8.26
C THR A 83 -7.56 -21.43 -7.45
N THR A 84 -7.60 -21.51 -6.12
CA THR A 84 -8.32 -20.54 -5.27
C THR A 84 -7.51 -20.11 -4.05
N GLY A 85 -7.65 -18.85 -3.61
CA GLY A 85 -6.99 -18.30 -2.42
C GLY A 85 -5.53 -17.88 -2.62
N ASP A 86 -4.78 -17.80 -1.52
CA ASP A 86 -3.34 -17.44 -1.48
C ASP A 86 -2.48 -18.71 -1.63
N LEU A 87 -1.74 -18.83 -2.74
CA LEU A 87 -1.14 -20.09 -3.19
C LEU A 87 0.39 -20.05 -3.10
N LEU A 88 0.99 -18.91 -3.44
CA LEU A 88 2.42 -18.72 -3.58
C LEU A 88 2.96 -17.79 -2.49
N ASP A 89 4.08 -18.17 -1.86
CA ASP A 89 4.77 -17.24 -0.99
C ASP A 89 5.47 -16.12 -1.78
N TYR A 90 5.84 -15.03 -1.10
CA TYR A 90 6.49 -13.86 -1.68
C TYR A 90 7.77 -14.14 -2.52
N ARG A 91 8.44 -15.29 -2.32
CA ARG A 91 9.60 -15.68 -3.16
C ARG A 91 9.15 -16.45 -4.39
N GLN A 92 8.14 -17.30 -4.24
CA GLN A 92 7.49 -18.01 -5.35
C GLN A 92 6.78 -17.04 -6.30
N GLU A 93 6.12 -16.02 -5.76
CA GLU A 93 5.58 -14.89 -6.52
C GLU A 93 6.69 -14.26 -7.39
N ALA A 94 7.80 -13.83 -6.77
CA ALA A 94 8.92 -13.23 -7.47
C ALA A 94 9.52 -14.17 -8.54
N ALA A 95 9.62 -15.47 -8.27
CA ALA A 95 10.09 -16.45 -9.26
C ALA A 95 9.13 -16.55 -10.47
N PHE A 96 7.83 -16.44 -10.24
CA PHE A 96 6.83 -16.47 -11.31
C PHE A 96 6.79 -15.16 -12.11
N GLU A 97 6.94 -13.99 -11.48
CA GLU A 97 7.11 -12.72 -12.21
C GLU A 97 8.30 -12.82 -13.17
N ARG A 98 9.44 -13.30 -12.66
CA ARG A 98 10.66 -13.49 -13.45
C ARG A 98 10.45 -14.46 -14.61
N TYR A 99 9.69 -15.54 -14.40
CA TYR A 99 9.35 -16.50 -15.44
C TYR A 99 8.55 -15.85 -16.59
N ILE A 100 7.54 -15.06 -16.27
CA ILE A 100 6.75 -14.34 -17.28
C ILE A 100 7.61 -13.28 -17.98
N GLN A 101 8.42 -12.53 -17.24
CA GLN A 101 9.36 -11.53 -17.80
C GLN A 101 10.42 -12.13 -18.72
N ALA A 102 10.84 -13.37 -18.45
CA ALA A 102 11.73 -14.12 -19.31
C ALA A 102 11.07 -14.62 -20.61
N GLY A 103 9.76 -14.37 -20.78
CA GLY A 103 8.98 -14.76 -21.95
C GLY A 103 8.12 -16.00 -21.73
N GLY A 104 7.87 -16.43 -20.49
CA GLY A 104 6.97 -17.52 -20.14
C GLY A 104 5.51 -17.23 -20.49
N GLY A 105 4.71 -18.30 -20.65
CA GLY A 105 3.27 -18.22 -20.89
C GLY A 105 2.46 -18.52 -19.64
N PHE A 106 1.31 -17.88 -19.51
CA PHE A 106 0.30 -18.16 -18.49
C PHE A 106 -1.05 -18.45 -19.13
N MET A 107 -1.78 -19.42 -18.57
CA MET A 107 -3.20 -19.61 -18.81
C MET A 107 -3.94 -19.78 -17.49
N GLY A 108 -4.94 -18.95 -17.22
CA GLY A 108 -5.89 -19.16 -16.14
C GLY A 108 -7.16 -19.82 -16.65
N ILE A 109 -7.67 -20.82 -15.91
CA ILE A 109 -8.95 -21.47 -16.17
C ILE A 109 -9.83 -21.32 -14.94
N HIS A 110 -11.06 -20.88 -15.16
CA HIS A 110 -12.12 -20.73 -14.17
C HIS A 110 -11.67 -19.94 -12.93
N ALA A 111 -11.50 -20.63 -11.81
CA ALA A 111 -11.19 -20.01 -10.53
C ALA A 111 -9.79 -19.40 -10.42
N ALA A 112 -8.95 -19.46 -11.47
CA ALA A 112 -7.67 -18.75 -11.47
C ALA A 112 -7.79 -17.24 -11.16
N THR A 113 -8.94 -16.59 -11.38
CA THR A 113 -9.21 -15.20 -10.96
C THR A 113 -9.64 -15.05 -9.49
N ASP A 114 -9.97 -16.15 -8.82
CA ASP A 114 -10.26 -16.28 -7.38
C ASP A 114 -8.99 -16.66 -6.59
N ALA A 115 -7.82 -16.29 -7.10
CA ALA A 115 -6.52 -16.53 -6.46
C ALA A 115 -5.69 -15.25 -6.38
N GLU A 116 -4.76 -15.22 -5.41
CA GLU A 116 -3.69 -14.20 -5.30
C GLU A 116 -4.23 -12.75 -5.28
N TYR A 117 -5.30 -12.52 -4.51
CA TYR A 117 -5.98 -11.22 -4.40
C TYR A 117 -5.08 -10.08 -3.96
N ASP A 118 -4.06 -10.40 -3.16
CA ASP A 118 -3.16 -9.42 -2.55
C ASP A 118 -1.93 -9.14 -3.42
N TRP A 119 -1.75 -9.90 -4.49
CA TRP A 119 -0.64 -9.78 -5.42
C TRP A 119 -1.11 -9.08 -6.70
N GLY A 120 -1.19 -7.75 -6.64
CA GLY A 120 -1.73 -6.95 -7.75
C GLY A 120 -1.01 -7.10 -9.10
N TRP A 121 0.21 -7.64 -9.14
CA TRP A 121 0.87 -8.02 -10.39
C TRP A 121 0.20 -9.23 -11.05
N TYR A 122 -0.22 -10.23 -10.25
CA TYR A 122 -1.00 -11.37 -10.73
C TYR A 122 -2.33 -10.92 -11.30
N GLY A 123 -3.11 -10.11 -10.58
CA GLY A 123 -4.41 -9.63 -11.07
C GLY A 123 -4.34 -8.91 -12.42
N ARG A 124 -3.25 -8.17 -12.67
CA ARG A 124 -3.01 -7.56 -14.00
C ARG A 124 -2.60 -8.57 -15.06
N MET A 125 -1.83 -9.60 -14.71
CA MET A 125 -1.50 -10.71 -15.63
C MET A 125 -2.76 -11.49 -16.01
N THR A 126 -3.54 -11.94 -15.01
CA THR A 126 -4.78 -12.70 -15.19
C THR A 126 -5.85 -11.86 -15.89
N GLY A 127 -5.84 -10.54 -15.67
CA GLY A 127 -6.67 -9.55 -16.34
C GLY A 127 -7.89 -9.10 -15.54
N ALA A 128 -8.24 -9.79 -14.45
CA ALA A 128 -9.28 -9.40 -13.51
C ALA A 128 -9.15 -10.22 -12.20
N TYR A 129 -9.98 -9.89 -11.20
CA TYR A 129 -10.21 -10.72 -10.02
C TYR A 129 -11.69 -11.10 -9.93
N PHE A 130 -11.96 -12.25 -9.33
CA PHE A 130 -13.30 -12.69 -8.99
C PHE A 130 -13.99 -11.66 -8.05
N LEU A 131 -15.27 -11.42 -8.31
CA LEU A 131 -16.15 -10.56 -7.52
C LEU A 131 -17.30 -11.34 -6.89
N ASP A 132 -18.02 -12.15 -7.69
CA ASP A 132 -19.23 -12.86 -7.26
C ASP A 132 -19.63 -13.92 -8.29
N HIS A 133 -20.57 -14.80 -7.95
CA HIS A 133 -21.31 -15.64 -8.89
C HIS A 133 -22.71 -15.97 -8.32
N PRO A 134 -23.66 -16.44 -9.17
CA PRO A 134 -25.00 -16.82 -8.70
C PRO A 134 -24.93 -17.92 -7.64
N GLY A 135 -25.81 -17.88 -6.64
CA GLY A 135 -25.85 -18.86 -5.56
C GLY A 135 -24.87 -18.62 -4.40
N ILE A 136 -24.01 -17.59 -4.45
CA ILE A 136 -23.25 -17.15 -3.24
C ILE A 136 -24.15 -16.33 -2.32
N ASN A 137 -24.73 -15.26 -2.88
CA ASN A 137 -25.44 -14.22 -2.12
C ASN A 137 -26.94 -14.15 -2.47
N ASP A 138 -27.43 -15.14 -3.21
CA ASP A 138 -28.80 -15.24 -3.68
C ASP A 138 -29.27 -16.70 -3.72
N SER A 139 -30.53 -16.93 -4.11
CA SER A 139 -31.14 -18.25 -4.17
C SER A 139 -31.06 -18.90 -5.57
N PHE A 140 -30.34 -18.31 -6.52
CA PHE A 140 -30.22 -18.86 -7.87
C PHE A 140 -29.22 -20.03 -7.86
N PRO A 141 -29.40 -21.04 -8.74
CA PRO A 141 -28.39 -22.08 -8.90
C PRO A 141 -27.08 -21.46 -9.40
N ASN A 142 -25.94 -21.94 -8.88
CA ASN A 142 -24.63 -21.46 -9.32
C ASN A 142 -24.30 -21.87 -10.76
N VAL A 143 -24.69 -23.08 -11.15
CA VAL A 143 -24.57 -23.58 -12.53
C VAL A 143 -25.84 -23.27 -13.32
N GLN A 144 -25.71 -22.53 -14.42
CA GLN A 144 -26.82 -22.08 -15.26
C GLN A 144 -26.47 -22.19 -16.75
N GLU A 145 -27.48 -22.30 -17.62
CA GLU A 145 -27.29 -22.08 -19.06
C GLU A 145 -27.25 -20.57 -19.35
N ALA A 146 -26.32 -20.12 -20.18
CA ALA A 146 -26.23 -18.75 -20.67
C ALA A 146 -25.85 -18.71 -22.16
N VAL A 147 -26.08 -17.55 -22.79
CA VAL A 147 -25.68 -17.24 -24.15
C VAL A 147 -24.33 -16.50 -24.11
N LEU A 148 -23.32 -17.13 -24.70
CA LEU A 148 -21.99 -16.56 -24.86
C LEU A 148 -21.85 -16.00 -26.28
N ASN A 149 -21.37 -14.77 -26.41
CA ASN A 149 -21.13 -14.12 -27.70
C ASN A 149 -19.63 -14.14 -28.01
N VAL A 150 -19.25 -14.77 -29.12
CA VAL A 150 -17.88 -14.76 -29.63
C VAL A 150 -17.63 -13.41 -30.31
N VAL A 151 -16.69 -12.64 -29.76
CA VAL A 151 -16.35 -11.27 -30.22
C VAL A 151 -15.26 -11.29 -31.27
N ASP A 152 -14.29 -12.18 -31.12
CA ASP A 152 -13.21 -12.41 -32.09
C ASP A 152 -13.40 -13.80 -32.72
N GLU A 153 -13.98 -13.85 -33.91
CA GLU A 153 -14.26 -15.09 -34.64
C GLU A 153 -13.03 -15.64 -35.40
N GLU A 154 -11.89 -14.93 -35.39
CA GLU A 154 -10.68 -15.31 -36.14
C GLU A 154 -9.60 -15.93 -35.25
N ASN A 155 -9.65 -15.68 -33.94
CA ASN A 155 -8.67 -16.21 -33.00
C ASN A 155 -8.68 -17.75 -32.94
N ILE A 156 -7.50 -18.36 -32.78
CA ILE A 156 -7.35 -19.82 -32.73
C ILE A 156 -8.18 -20.49 -31.62
N ALA A 157 -8.43 -19.79 -30.52
CA ALA A 157 -9.24 -20.28 -29.41
C ALA A 157 -10.76 -20.21 -29.68
N THR A 158 -11.22 -19.45 -30.67
CA THR A 158 -12.65 -19.16 -30.85
C THR A 158 -13.18 -19.36 -32.26
N LYS A 159 -12.34 -19.45 -33.30
CA LYS A 159 -12.77 -19.60 -34.70
C LYS A 159 -13.60 -20.83 -35.02
N HIS A 160 -13.56 -21.85 -34.17
CA HIS A 160 -14.38 -23.07 -34.30
C HIS A 160 -15.69 -23.00 -33.53
N LEU A 161 -15.89 -21.95 -32.72
CA LEU A 161 -17.10 -21.75 -31.93
C LEU A 161 -18.18 -21.06 -32.78
N PRO A 162 -19.47 -21.35 -32.53
CA PRO A 162 -20.54 -20.57 -33.14
C PRO A 162 -20.54 -19.15 -32.55
N LYS A 163 -20.95 -18.16 -33.36
CA LYS A 163 -21.05 -16.75 -32.95
C LYS A 163 -21.82 -16.55 -31.64
N GLN A 164 -22.92 -17.29 -31.48
CA GLN A 164 -23.63 -17.43 -30.21
C GLN A 164 -23.51 -18.87 -29.74
N TRP A 165 -22.89 -19.05 -28.58
CA TRP A 165 -22.63 -20.34 -27.99
C TRP A 165 -23.42 -20.47 -26.69
N LYS A 166 -24.43 -21.33 -26.68
CA LYS A 166 -25.17 -21.66 -25.46
C LYS A 166 -24.37 -22.67 -24.64
N ARG A 167 -24.18 -22.38 -23.37
CA ARG A 167 -23.38 -23.22 -22.48
C ARG A 167 -23.93 -23.23 -21.06
N THR A 168 -23.81 -24.37 -20.40
CA THR A 168 -24.12 -24.52 -18.98
C THR A 168 -22.82 -24.59 -18.17
N ASP A 169 -22.60 -23.61 -17.30
CA ASP A 169 -21.41 -23.51 -16.43
C ASP A 169 -21.72 -22.63 -15.20
N GLU A 170 -20.76 -22.44 -14.31
CA GLU A 170 -20.83 -21.41 -13.26
C GLU A 170 -20.23 -20.11 -13.78
N TYR A 171 -20.99 -19.00 -13.72
CA TYR A 171 -20.59 -17.73 -14.31
C TYR A 171 -20.20 -16.67 -13.28
N TYR A 172 -18.96 -16.19 -13.38
CA TYR A 172 -18.36 -15.21 -12.49
C TYR A 172 -18.69 -13.81 -12.93
N SER A 173 -18.81 -12.91 -11.96
CA SER A 173 -18.60 -11.49 -12.16
C SER A 173 -17.20 -11.13 -11.69
N PHE A 174 -16.62 -10.10 -12.30
CA PHE A 174 -15.25 -9.67 -12.04
C PHE A 174 -15.15 -8.24 -11.49
N LYS A 175 -14.08 -7.99 -10.74
CA LYS A 175 -13.62 -6.66 -10.31
C LYS A 175 -12.22 -6.39 -10.88
N LYS A 176 -11.87 -5.10 -11.00
CA LYS A 176 -10.57 -4.65 -11.53
C LYS A 176 -10.25 -5.24 -12.92
N ILE A 177 -11.26 -5.35 -13.80
CA ILE A 177 -11.09 -5.80 -15.18
C ILE A 177 -10.12 -4.85 -15.89
N SER A 178 -9.04 -5.39 -16.42
CA SER A 178 -8.04 -4.65 -17.18
C SER A 178 -8.63 -4.13 -18.49
N LYS A 179 -8.23 -2.92 -18.90
CA LYS A 179 -8.62 -2.34 -20.19
C LYS A 179 -7.72 -2.80 -21.34
N ASP A 180 -6.59 -3.42 -21.02
CA ASP A 180 -5.56 -3.80 -21.98
C ASP A 180 -5.76 -5.22 -22.54
N VAL A 181 -6.72 -5.97 -21.98
CA VAL A 181 -7.04 -7.32 -22.45
C VAL A 181 -7.81 -7.29 -23.76
N LYS A 182 -7.54 -8.26 -24.62
CA LYS A 182 -8.28 -8.49 -25.86
C LYS A 182 -9.36 -9.53 -25.58
N VAL A 183 -10.61 -9.06 -25.53
CA VAL A 183 -11.78 -9.90 -25.23
C VAL A 183 -12.09 -10.82 -26.41
N LEU A 184 -12.25 -12.10 -26.12
CA LEU A 184 -12.61 -13.15 -27.09
C LEU A 184 -14.08 -13.52 -27.01
N ILE A 185 -14.59 -13.62 -25.78
CA ILE A 185 -15.96 -14.05 -25.51
C ILE A 185 -16.55 -13.14 -24.43
N THR A 186 -17.79 -12.71 -24.64
CA THR A 186 -18.62 -12.04 -23.64
C THR A 186 -19.84 -12.88 -23.30
N ILE A 187 -20.45 -12.66 -22.14
CA ILE A 187 -21.70 -13.32 -21.74
C ILE A 187 -22.88 -12.32 -21.79
N ASP A 188 -24.04 -12.78 -22.25
CA ASP A 188 -25.29 -12.02 -22.15
C ASP A 188 -25.91 -12.20 -20.77
N GLU A 189 -25.77 -11.20 -19.89
CA GLU A 189 -26.36 -11.20 -18.54
C GLU A 189 -27.90 -11.22 -18.53
N LYS A 190 -28.58 -11.08 -19.67
CA LYS A 190 -30.04 -11.25 -19.77
C LYS A 190 -30.45 -12.71 -19.98
N SER A 191 -29.49 -13.58 -20.29
CA SER A 191 -29.72 -15.00 -20.54
C SER A 191 -29.59 -15.90 -19.30
N TYR A 192 -29.07 -15.36 -18.20
CA TYR A 192 -28.93 -16.04 -16.91
C TYR A 192 -29.15 -15.06 -15.73
N HIS A 193 -29.20 -15.55 -14.50
CA HIS A 193 -29.36 -14.71 -13.31
C HIS A 193 -28.03 -14.47 -12.59
N GLY A 194 -27.79 -13.25 -12.09
CA GLY A 194 -26.73 -12.93 -11.13
C GLY A 194 -25.49 -12.19 -11.68
N GLY A 195 -25.48 -11.83 -12.97
CA GLY A 195 -24.41 -11.00 -13.56
C GLY A 195 -24.34 -9.58 -12.96
N LYS A 196 -23.11 -9.07 -12.79
CA LYS A 196 -22.82 -7.75 -12.18
C LYS A 196 -21.89 -6.87 -13.03
N ASN A 197 -21.53 -7.27 -14.25
CA ASN A 197 -20.61 -6.54 -15.12
C ASN A 197 -21.31 -5.80 -16.27
N GLY A 198 -22.61 -6.02 -16.49
CA GLY A 198 -23.42 -5.34 -17.50
C GLY A 198 -23.21 -5.86 -18.93
N ASP A 199 -23.62 -5.06 -19.93
CA ASP A 199 -23.68 -5.50 -21.33
C ASP A 199 -22.31 -5.85 -21.97
N ALA A 200 -21.19 -5.49 -21.33
CA ALA A 200 -19.83 -5.74 -21.83
C ALA A 200 -19.05 -6.76 -20.98
N HIS A 201 -19.74 -7.70 -20.34
CA HIS A 201 -19.17 -8.71 -19.45
C HIS A 201 -18.23 -9.68 -20.20
N PRO A 202 -16.89 -9.58 -20.05
CA PRO A 202 -15.95 -10.49 -20.69
C PRO A 202 -15.75 -11.76 -19.88
N ILE A 203 -15.68 -12.92 -20.54
CA ILE A 203 -15.49 -14.23 -19.88
C ILE A 203 -14.29 -15.02 -20.43
N ALA A 204 -13.72 -14.58 -21.54
CA ALA A 204 -12.44 -15.09 -22.06
C ALA A 204 -11.67 -13.97 -22.74
N TRP A 205 -10.37 -13.89 -22.50
CA TRP A 205 -9.50 -12.83 -23.04
C TRP A 205 -8.03 -13.23 -23.06
N TYR A 206 -7.21 -12.43 -23.74
CA TYR A 206 -5.77 -12.60 -23.79
C TYR A 206 -5.03 -11.27 -23.93
N HIS A 207 -3.75 -11.26 -23.57
CA HIS A 207 -2.82 -10.16 -23.87
C HIS A 207 -1.37 -10.61 -23.76
N ASP A 208 -0.46 -9.79 -24.28
CA ASP A 208 0.96 -9.86 -23.91
C ASP A 208 1.12 -9.12 -22.59
N TYR A 209 1.83 -9.71 -21.62
CA TYR A 209 1.98 -9.13 -20.30
C TYR A 209 3.39 -9.28 -19.76
N ASP A 210 3.98 -8.14 -19.39
CA ASP A 210 5.28 -8.01 -18.74
C ASP A 210 6.43 -8.80 -19.39
N GLY A 211 6.41 -8.98 -20.71
CA GLY A 211 7.41 -9.74 -21.48
C GLY A 211 6.96 -11.15 -21.90
N GLY A 212 5.92 -11.67 -21.26
CA GLY A 212 5.30 -12.97 -21.55
C GLY A 212 3.91 -12.83 -22.20
N ARG A 213 3.13 -13.90 -22.10
CA ARG A 213 1.76 -14.01 -22.66
C ARG A 213 0.82 -14.52 -21.60
N ALA A 214 -0.38 -13.97 -21.53
CA ALA A 214 -1.43 -14.43 -20.62
C ALA A 214 -2.75 -14.63 -21.36
N PHE A 215 -3.37 -15.78 -21.12
CA PHE A 215 -4.71 -16.15 -21.58
C PHE A 215 -5.58 -16.46 -20.36
N TYR A 216 -6.87 -16.12 -20.43
CA TYR A 216 -7.83 -16.52 -19.42
C TYR A 216 -9.14 -16.96 -20.06
N THR A 217 -9.74 -18.01 -19.49
CA THR A 217 -11.13 -18.41 -19.73
C THR A 217 -11.79 -18.70 -18.40
N GLU A 218 -12.99 -18.16 -18.19
CA GLU A 218 -13.80 -18.39 -16.99
C GLU A 218 -14.46 -19.77 -16.97
N LEU A 219 -14.70 -20.36 -18.12
CA LEU A 219 -15.38 -21.65 -18.23
C LEU A 219 -14.59 -22.77 -17.55
N GLY A 220 -15.27 -23.90 -17.28
CA GLY A 220 -14.64 -25.11 -16.75
C GLY A 220 -14.89 -25.38 -15.27
N HIS A 221 -16.00 -24.87 -14.71
CA HIS A 221 -16.45 -25.25 -13.37
C HIS A 221 -16.87 -26.72 -13.34
N THR A 222 -17.65 -27.14 -14.34
CA THR A 222 -18.30 -28.45 -14.39
C THR A 222 -17.38 -29.54 -14.95
N LYS A 223 -17.59 -30.80 -14.56
CA LYS A 223 -16.84 -31.95 -15.11
C LYS A 223 -17.19 -32.18 -16.59
N GLU A 224 -18.45 -31.95 -16.91
CA GLU A 224 -19.05 -32.06 -18.24
C GLU A 224 -18.35 -31.13 -19.24
N SER A 225 -17.87 -29.97 -18.79
CA SER A 225 -17.09 -29.06 -19.62
C SER A 225 -15.91 -29.75 -20.30
N TYR A 226 -15.18 -30.59 -19.56
CA TYR A 226 -13.98 -31.26 -20.06
C TYR A 226 -14.28 -32.49 -20.95
N LEU A 227 -15.54 -32.75 -21.25
CA LEU A 227 -16.00 -33.73 -22.23
C LEU A 227 -16.50 -33.06 -23.53
N ASP A 228 -16.71 -31.75 -23.52
CA ASP A 228 -17.28 -30.97 -24.62
C ASP A 228 -16.20 -30.55 -25.64
N GLU A 229 -16.32 -31.05 -26.88
CA GLU A 229 -15.29 -30.87 -27.91
C GLU A 229 -15.03 -29.39 -28.30
N PRO A 230 -16.06 -28.53 -28.50
CA PRO A 230 -15.85 -27.10 -28.72
C PRO A 230 -15.05 -26.42 -27.59
N TYR A 231 -15.32 -26.75 -26.33
CA TYR A 231 -14.57 -26.22 -25.21
C TYR A 231 -13.13 -26.75 -25.13
N LEU A 232 -12.91 -28.03 -25.39
CA LEU A 232 -11.55 -28.60 -25.43
C LEU A 232 -10.68 -27.93 -26.51
N LYS A 233 -11.27 -27.58 -27.66
CA LYS A 233 -10.59 -26.79 -28.71
C LYS A 233 -10.33 -25.34 -28.27
N HIS A 234 -11.21 -24.75 -27.47
CA HIS A 234 -11.01 -23.41 -26.88
C HIS A 234 -9.81 -23.42 -25.90
N ILE A 235 -9.76 -24.38 -24.98
CA ILE A 235 -8.62 -24.56 -24.08
C ILE A 235 -7.33 -24.78 -24.87
N LEU A 236 -7.36 -25.65 -25.89
CA LEU A 236 -6.20 -25.93 -26.73
C LEU A 236 -5.66 -24.64 -27.39
N GLY A 237 -6.54 -23.80 -27.94
CA GLY A 237 -6.14 -22.52 -28.53
C GLY A 237 -5.51 -21.57 -27.50
N GLY A 238 -6.05 -21.52 -26.28
CA GLY A 238 -5.46 -20.75 -25.18
C GLY A 238 -4.08 -21.26 -24.75
N ILE A 239 -3.90 -22.58 -24.62
CA ILE A 239 -2.60 -23.21 -24.32
C ILE A 239 -1.60 -22.91 -25.45
N GLN A 240 -2.01 -23.02 -26.71
CA GLN A 240 -1.16 -22.72 -27.87
C GLN A 240 -0.74 -21.25 -27.89
N TYR A 241 -1.64 -20.33 -27.57
CA TYR A 241 -1.31 -18.92 -27.40
C TYR A 241 -0.26 -18.72 -26.28
N ALA A 242 -0.47 -19.33 -25.10
CA ALA A 242 0.45 -19.20 -23.98
C ALA A 242 1.86 -19.76 -24.32
N ILE A 243 1.93 -20.94 -24.95
CA ILE A 243 3.18 -21.53 -25.45
C ILE A 243 3.87 -20.62 -26.47
N GLY A 244 3.08 -19.98 -27.35
CA GLY A 244 3.58 -19.14 -28.44
C GLY A 244 4.53 -19.91 -29.37
N ASN A 245 5.70 -19.32 -29.66
CA ASN A 245 6.69 -19.92 -30.56
C ASN A 245 7.59 -20.97 -29.88
N ASN A 246 7.34 -21.32 -28.61
CA ASN A 246 8.20 -22.19 -27.80
C ASN A 246 9.66 -21.70 -27.78
N ASN A 247 9.86 -20.41 -27.52
CA ASN A 247 11.19 -19.82 -27.40
C ASN A 247 11.88 -20.23 -26.09
N LYS A 248 13.22 -20.21 -26.08
CA LYS A 248 14.02 -20.28 -24.86
C LYS A 248 13.69 -19.06 -23.99
N LEU A 249 13.51 -19.29 -22.69
CA LEU A 249 13.30 -18.20 -21.74
C LEU A 249 14.59 -17.41 -21.57
N ASP A 250 14.47 -16.09 -21.53
CA ASP A 250 15.58 -15.17 -21.37
C ASP A 250 15.48 -14.44 -20.03
N TYR A 251 15.96 -15.10 -18.97
CA TYR A 251 15.96 -14.55 -17.62
C TYR A 251 16.84 -13.30 -17.45
N SER A 252 17.66 -12.93 -18.45
CA SER A 252 18.37 -11.65 -18.42
C SER A 252 17.42 -10.44 -18.56
N LYS A 253 16.19 -10.67 -19.05
CA LYS A 253 15.11 -9.65 -19.13
C LYS A 253 14.31 -9.53 -17.84
N ALA A 254 14.46 -10.47 -16.90
CA ALA A 254 13.72 -10.47 -15.67
C ALA A 254 14.17 -9.30 -14.78
N LYS A 255 13.22 -8.43 -14.44
CA LYS A 255 13.42 -7.22 -13.62
C LYS A 255 13.01 -7.43 -12.16
N SER A 256 12.15 -8.40 -11.89
CA SER A 256 11.75 -8.73 -10.52
C SER A 256 12.92 -9.36 -9.77
N LEU A 257 13.17 -8.83 -8.57
CA LEU A 257 14.25 -9.28 -7.70
C LEU A 257 13.70 -10.25 -6.66
N VAL A 258 14.43 -11.33 -6.42
CA VAL A 258 14.06 -12.31 -5.39
C VAL A 258 14.29 -11.67 -4.01
N PRO A 259 13.28 -11.69 -3.13
CA PRO A 259 13.42 -11.27 -1.75
C PRO A 259 14.57 -12.00 -1.03
N PRO A 260 15.46 -11.28 -0.32
CA PRO A 260 16.48 -11.91 0.51
C PRO A 260 15.85 -12.76 1.63
N ASP A 261 16.51 -13.85 2.01
CA ASP A 261 16.10 -14.66 3.16
C ASP A 261 16.12 -13.84 4.45
N GLU A 262 15.10 -14.02 5.30
CA GLU A 262 14.98 -13.28 6.58
C GLU A 262 16.19 -13.53 7.50
N ASN A 263 16.78 -14.72 7.44
CA ASN A 263 17.96 -15.09 8.23
C ASN A 263 19.26 -14.38 7.79
N ARG A 264 19.22 -13.54 6.76
CA ARG A 264 20.36 -12.74 6.28
C ARG A 264 20.57 -11.46 7.09
N PHE A 265 19.62 -11.07 7.94
CA PHE A 265 19.74 -9.90 8.81
C PHE A 265 20.28 -10.29 10.19
N SER A 266 21.34 -9.61 10.63
CA SER A 266 21.86 -9.73 12.00
C SER A 266 21.59 -8.45 12.78
N LYS A 267 21.03 -8.57 13.99
CA LYS A 267 20.88 -7.43 14.91
C LYS A 267 22.21 -7.20 15.64
N LYS A 268 22.80 -6.02 15.46
CA LYS A 268 23.97 -5.58 16.24
C LYS A 268 23.50 -4.62 17.33
N GLN A 269 23.64 -5.00 18.59
CA GLN A 269 23.36 -4.10 19.70
C GLN A 269 24.42 -2.99 19.74
N ILE A 270 23.97 -1.74 19.64
CA ILE A 270 24.84 -0.55 19.74
C ILE A 270 24.85 -0.04 21.20
N VAL A 271 23.65 0.05 21.81
CA VAL A 271 23.41 0.50 23.19
C VAL A 271 22.21 -0.28 23.74
N LEU A 272 22.18 -0.56 25.04
CA LEU A 272 21.04 -1.18 25.73
C LEU A 272 20.88 -0.57 27.13
N GLY A 273 19.63 -0.25 27.52
CA GLY A 273 19.30 0.16 28.89
C GLY A 273 19.63 1.62 29.25
N GLU A 274 20.10 2.44 28.30
CA GLU A 274 20.50 3.83 28.56
C GLU A 274 19.39 4.87 28.33
N PHE A 275 18.30 4.49 27.65
CA PHE A 275 17.25 5.43 27.25
C PHE A 275 15.98 5.28 28.10
N PHE A 276 15.32 6.42 28.31
CA PHE A 276 14.08 6.53 29.04
C PHE A 276 13.07 7.36 28.23
N GLU A 277 12.08 6.67 27.66
CA GLU A 277 11.09 7.23 26.72
C GLU A 277 11.72 7.98 25.51
N PRO A 278 12.63 7.34 24.75
CA PRO A 278 13.20 7.93 23.55
C PRO A 278 12.11 8.13 22.49
N THR A 279 12.10 9.30 21.85
CA THR A 279 11.08 9.64 20.85
C THR A 279 11.66 9.71 19.45
N GLU A 280 12.79 10.35 19.22
CA GLU A 280 13.35 10.49 17.86
C GLU A 280 14.88 10.52 17.91
N MET A 281 15.51 10.13 16.80
CA MET A 281 16.95 10.24 16.63
C MET A 281 17.33 10.85 15.29
N THR A 282 18.52 11.47 15.23
CA THR A 282 19.11 11.91 13.96
C THR A 282 20.58 11.52 13.88
N ILE A 283 20.97 10.99 12.72
CA ILE A 283 22.34 10.52 12.46
C ILE A 283 23.15 11.67 11.85
N LEU A 284 24.24 12.05 12.51
CA LEU A 284 25.15 13.10 12.09
C LEU A 284 26.11 12.61 10.98
N PRO A 285 26.78 13.51 10.22
CA PRO A 285 27.65 13.11 9.11
C PRO A 285 28.79 12.15 9.49
N ASN A 286 29.26 12.21 10.74
CA ASN A 286 30.30 11.34 11.27
C ASN A 286 29.76 10.01 11.88
N LEU A 287 28.46 9.74 11.71
CA LEU A 287 27.72 8.61 12.27
C LEU A 287 27.57 8.62 13.80
N ASP A 288 27.84 9.76 14.45
CA ASP A 288 27.33 10.00 15.79
C ASP A 288 25.81 10.23 15.74
N ILE A 289 25.12 10.03 16.86
CA ILE A 289 23.66 10.05 16.91
C ILE A 289 23.20 10.95 18.04
N LEU A 290 22.30 11.89 17.74
CA LEU A 290 21.50 12.56 18.76
C LEU A 290 20.19 11.81 18.93
N VAL A 291 19.77 11.62 20.17
CA VAL A 291 18.49 11.01 20.55
C VAL A 291 17.80 11.95 21.52
N ILE A 292 16.55 12.30 21.26
CA ILE A 292 15.73 13.05 22.21
C ILE A 292 14.82 12.12 22.98
N GLN A 293 14.56 12.49 24.23
CA GLN A 293 13.64 11.79 25.12
C GLN A 293 12.45 12.67 25.43
N ARG A 294 11.28 12.04 25.58
CA ARG A 294 10.01 12.76 25.79
C ARG A 294 10.07 13.73 26.97
N ARG A 295 10.83 13.40 28.02
CA ARG A 295 10.92 14.17 29.27
C ARG A 295 11.88 15.36 29.22
N GLY A 296 12.54 15.60 28.08
CA GLY A 296 13.32 16.83 27.85
C GLY A 296 14.81 16.61 27.68
N GLU A 297 15.34 15.40 27.83
CA GLU A 297 16.77 15.12 27.68
C GLU A 297 17.19 15.03 26.21
N VAL A 298 18.37 15.59 25.91
CA VAL A 298 19.08 15.39 24.64
C VAL A 298 20.27 14.49 24.92
N MET A 299 20.24 13.29 24.36
CA MET A 299 21.26 12.26 24.49
C MET A 299 22.15 12.24 23.25
N PHE A 300 23.43 11.97 23.42
CA PHE A 300 24.44 11.91 22.37
C PHE A 300 25.19 10.59 22.44
N TYR A 301 25.07 9.77 21.39
CA TYR A 301 25.87 8.59 21.17
C TYR A 301 27.08 8.93 20.31
N LYS A 302 28.27 8.70 20.86
CA LYS A 302 29.54 8.90 20.16
C LYS A 302 30.08 7.57 19.63
N LYS A 303 30.12 7.43 18.30
CA LYS A 303 30.50 6.19 17.60
C LYS A 303 31.92 5.74 17.95
N THR A 304 32.86 6.68 18.07
CA THR A 304 34.27 6.34 18.33
C THR A 304 34.50 5.72 19.70
N THR A 305 33.66 6.04 20.68
CA THR A 305 33.78 5.53 22.05
C THR A 305 32.70 4.52 22.43
N ASN A 306 31.66 4.36 21.59
CA ASN A 306 30.44 3.60 21.90
C ASN A 306 29.80 4.02 23.23
N LYS A 307 29.75 5.33 23.52
CA LYS A 307 29.19 5.86 24.76
C LYS A 307 28.00 6.76 24.49
N VAL A 308 27.02 6.71 25.39
CA VAL A 308 25.89 7.65 25.43
C VAL A 308 26.11 8.63 26.58
N THR A 309 25.88 9.91 26.32
CA THR A 309 25.94 10.97 27.33
C THR A 309 24.77 11.93 27.14
N GLN A 310 24.19 12.42 28.23
CA GLN A 310 23.26 13.54 28.16
C GLN A 310 24.04 14.83 27.90
N VAL A 311 23.71 15.54 26.82
CA VAL A 311 24.37 16.79 26.40
C VAL A 311 23.47 18.01 26.53
N GLY A 312 22.17 17.82 26.75
CA GLY A 312 21.20 18.90 26.85
C GLY A 312 19.95 18.53 27.66
N TYR A 313 19.20 19.56 28.04
CA TYR A 313 17.90 19.42 28.69
C TYR A 313 17.00 20.63 28.41
N LEU A 314 15.79 20.38 27.90
CA LEU A 314 14.71 21.36 27.74
C LEU A 314 13.60 21.07 28.77
N ASN A 315 13.09 22.12 29.42
CA ASN A 315 12.00 21.97 30.39
C ASN A 315 10.65 21.87 29.65
N VAL A 316 10.09 20.66 29.59
CA VAL A 316 8.93 20.34 28.75
C VAL A 316 7.73 19.86 29.57
N TYR A 317 6.54 20.10 29.03
CA TYR A 317 5.30 19.51 29.52
C TYR A 317 5.22 18.04 29.05
N TRP A 318 5.62 17.11 29.92
CA TRP A 318 5.57 15.67 29.66
C TRP A 318 4.59 14.91 30.59
N LYS A 319 3.99 15.62 31.55
CA LYS A 319 3.07 15.05 32.54
C LYS A 319 1.95 16.05 32.82
N THR A 320 0.73 15.54 32.87
CA THR A 320 -0.47 16.27 33.28
C THR A 320 -0.61 16.36 34.80
N THR A 321 -1.29 17.40 35.27
CA THR A 321 -1.68 17.56 36.67
C THR A 321 -3.07 16.99 36.95
N VAL A 322 -3.86 16.70 35.92
CA VAL A 322 -5.19 16.08 36.03
C VAL A 322 -5.06 14.55 36.22
N PRO A 323 -5.69 13.97 37.27
CA PRO A 323 -5.72 12.53 37.48
C PRO A 323 -6.35 11.77 36.30
N ASP A 324 -5.83 10.56 36.03
CA ASP A 324 -6.31 9.63 34.99
C ASP A 324 -6.27 10.18 33.55
N VAL A 325 -5.56 11.28 33.32
CA VAL A 325 -5.27 11.80 31.98
C VAL A 325 -3.83 11.41 31.62
N ASN A 326 -3.62 10.97 30.37
CA ASN A 326 -2.28 10.73 29.84
C ASN A 326 -1.77 12.00 29.14
N ALA A 327 -0.48 12.31 29.30
CA ALA A 327 0.20 13.33 28.52
C ALA A 327 1.13 12.65 27.53
N GLU A 328 0.85 12.83 26.23
CA GLU A 328 1.69 12.33 25.14
C GLU A 328 2.76 13.36 24.75
N GLU A 329 2.63 14.58 25.25
CA GLU A 329 3.51 15.70 24.94
C GLU A 329 4.89 15.55 25.56
N GLY A 330 5.80 16.45 25.15
CA GLY A 330 7.18 16.45 25.58
C GLY A 330 8.08 16.90 24.43
N MET A 331 9.27 16.31 24.34
CA MET A 331 10.12 16.45 23.16
C MET A 331 9.85 15.30 22.19
N ILE A 332 9.39 15.61 20.97
CA ILE A 332 8.86 14.58 20.06
C ILE A 332 9.63 14.50 18.73
N GLY A 333 9.90 15.66 18.11
CA GLY A 333 10.56 15.72 16.81
C GLY A 333 12.01 16.16 16.93
N LEU A 334 12.90 15.52 16.17
CA LEU A 334 14.30 15.89 16.02
C LEU A 334 14.75 15.68 14.58
N ALA A 335 15.39 16.69 13.98
CA ALA A 335 16.08 16.54 12.71
C ALA A 335 17.32 17.43 12.68
N LYS A 336 18.43 16.92 12.16
CA LYS A 336 19.55 17.78 11.75
C LYS A 336 19.17 18.56 10.49
N ASP A 337 19.75 19.75 10.37
CA ASP A 337 19.67 20.52 9.13
C ASP A 337 20.31 19.75 7.95
N PRO A 338 19.79 19.88 6.71
CA PRO A 338 20.43 19.30 5.52
C PRO A 338 21.89 19.75 5.36
N ASP A 339 22.21 21.00 5.75
CA ASP A 339 23.55 21.58 5.69
C ASP A 339 24.30 21.50 7.04
N TYR A 340 23.93 20.55 7.92
CA TYR A 340 24.50 20.38 9.26
C TYR A 340 26.03 20.42 9.31
N ALA A 341 26.70 19.85 8.30
CA ALA A 341 28.17 19.84 8.21
C ALA A 341 28.80 21.25 8.21
N THR A 342 28.03 22.28 7.87
CA THR A 342 28.47 23.67 7.82
C THR A 342 27.87 24.50 8.97
N ASN A 343 26.56 24.38 9.21
CA ASN A 343 25.85 25.25 10.14
C ASN A 343 25.72 24.66 11.57
N ASN A 344 25.88 23.35 11.73
CA ASN A 344 25.72 22.62 12.99
C ASN A 344 24.31 22.78 13.62
N TRP A 345 23.28 23.01 12.79
CA TRP A 345 21.92 23.26 13.26
C TRP A 345 21.10 21.99 13.43
N VAL A 346 20.36 21.92 14.53
CA VAL A 346 19.36 20.88 14.79
C VAL A 346 18.02 21.52 15.11
N TYR A 347 16.95 20.89 14.68
CA TYR A 347 15.58 21.33 14.90
C TYR A 347 14.91 20.38 15.86
N ILE A 348 14.15 20.94 16.80
CA ILE A 348 13.42 20.19 17.80
C ILE A 348 11.97 20.69 17.80
N PHE A 349 11.03 19.76 17.75
CA PHE A 349 9.61 20.01 18.00
C PHE A 349 9.24 19.52 19.40
N TYR A 350 8.85 20.45 20.28
CA TYR A 350 8.68 20.17 21.70
C TYR A 350 7.55 20.98 22.34
N SER A 351 7.09 20.52 23.50
CA SER A 351 6.02 21.13 24.28
C SER A 351 6.61 21.86 25.49
N PRO A 352 6.90 23.17 25.43
CA PRO A 352 7.39 23.90 26.60
C PRO A 352 6.38 23.88 27.75
N ILE A 353 6.86 23.93 28.99
CA ILE A 353 5.99 23.97 30.18
C ILE A 353 5.36 25.35 30.44
N ASP A 354 5.94 26.40 29.88
CA ASP A 354 5.54 27.80 30.13
C ASP A 354 4.33 28.25 29.29
N SER A 355 3.91 27.46 28.31
CA SER A 355 2.92 27.84 27.32
C SER A 355 2.16 26.64 26.74
N SER A 356 0.89 26.88 26.41
CA SER A 356 -0.01 25.88 25.82
C SER A 356 0.16 25.80 24.30
N VAL A 357 1.38 25.49 23.86
CA VAL A 357 1.77 25.35 22.45
C VAL A 357 2.71 24.16 22.25
N ASN A 358 2.72 23.56 21.08
CA ASN A 358 3.84 22.75 20.60
C ASN A 358 4.70 23.65 19.71
N ARG A 359 6.00 23.67 19.94
CA ARG A 359 6.95 24.65 19.41
C ARG A 359 8.01 23.95 18.56
N LEU A 360 8.18 24.45 17.34
CA LEU A 360 9.34 24.16 16.50
C LEU A 360 10.41 25.21 16.78
N SER A 361 11.60 24.77 17.18
CA SER A 361 12.75 25.63 17.38
C SER A 361 14.02 25.04 16.76
N ARG A 362 14.96 25.91 16.41
CA ARG A 362 16.31 25.56 15.97
C ARG A 362 17.34 25.84 17.07
N PHE A 363 18.31 24.94 17.22
CA PHE A 363 19.44 25.04 18.13
C PHE A 363 20.74 24.74 17.39
N THR A 364 21.87 25.06 18.01
CA THR A 364 23.21 24.70 17.55
C THR A 364 23.74 23.53 18.39
N PHE A 365 24.17 22.46 17.73
CA PHE A 365 24.90 21.36 18.34
C PHE A 365 26.27 21.22 17.69
N LYS A 366 27.33 21.62 18.38
CA LYS A 366 28.70 21.69 17.84
C LYS A 366 29.71 21.23 18.89
N ASN A 367 30.73 20.49 18.46
CA ASN A 367 31.81 20.00 19.34
C ASN A 367 31.26 19.25 20.56
N ASP A 368 30.27 18.38 20.36
CA ASP A 368 29.57 17.61 21.39
C ASP A 368 28.78 18.45 22.42
N VAL A 369 28.57 19.75 22.16
CA VAL A 369 27.85 20.68 23.04
C VAL A 369 26.53 21.11 22.42
N PHE A 370 25.43 20.95 23.16
CA PHE A 370 24.10 21.47 22.82
C PHE A 370 23.91 22.87 23.42
N ASP A 371 23.96 23.90 22.58
CA ASP A 371 23.82 25.29 23.02
C ASP A 371 22.35 25.71 23.09
N LYS A 372 21.79 25.67 24.30
CA LYS A 372 20.41 26.10 24.57
C LYS A 372 20.19 27.60 24.33
N ALA A 373 21.20 28.43 24.53
CA ALA A 373 21.08 29.88 24.34
C ALA A 373 20.96 30.27 22.86
N SER A 374 21.32 29.35 21.95
CA SER A 374 21.20 29.55 20.51
C SER A 374 19.78 29.39 19.94
N GLU A 375 18.79 29.13 20.81
CA GLU A 375 17.40 28.87 20.39
C GLU A 375 16.86 29.96 19.47
N LYS A 376 16.27 29.51 18.36
CA LYS A 376 15.40 30.32 17.50
C LYS A 376 14.03 29.64 17.40
N ILE A 377 13.01 30.31 17.92
CA ILE A 377 11.61 29.87 17.80
C ILE A 377 11.13 30.16 16.38
N ILE A 378 10.65 29.13 15.68
CA ILE A 378 10.25 29.23 14.27
C ILE A 378 8.73 29.24 14.14
N LEU A 379 8.05 28.30 14.79
CA LEU A 379 6.61 28.09 14.65
C LEU A 379 6.02 27.58 15.96
N GLU A 380 4.85 28.10 16.32
CA GLU A 380 4.07 27.63 17.46
C GLU A 380 2.68 27.16 17.01
N VAL A 381 2.32 25.96 17.43
CA VAL A 381 1.02 25.34 17.19
C VAL A 381 0.27 25.32 18.51
N LYS A 382 -0.84 26.04 18.60
CA LYS A 382 -1.65 26.05 19.83
C LYS A 382 -2.09 24.63 20.19
N ALA A 383 -2.00 24.29 21.46
CA ALA A 383 -2.44 23.00 22.00
C ALA A 383 -3.19 23.23 23.31
N GLN A 384 -4.27 22.49 23.53
CA GLN A 384 -4.92 22.44 24.83
C GLN A 384 -4.15 21.45 25.72
N ARG A 385 -3.79 21.89 26.93
CA ARG A 385 -3.11 21.08 27.96
C ARG A 385 -4.13 20.42 28.89
N GLU A 386 -3.64 19.55 29.76
CA GLU A 386 -4.45 18.81 30.75
C GLU A 386 -5.53 17.91 30.13
N ILE A 387 -5.38 17.62 28.83
CA ILE A 387 -6.21 16.71 28.09
C ILE A 387 -5.33 15.69 27.36
N CYS A 388 -5.89 14.54 27.05
CA CYS A 388 -5.36 13.63 26.05
C CYS A 388 -6.17 13.87 24.75
N CYS A 389 -5.65 13.73 23.54
CA CYS A 389 -4.44 13.02 23.11
C CYS A 389 -3.83 13.66 21.83
N HIS A 390 -2.84 12.99 21.24
CA HIS A 390 -2.32 13.19 19.89
C HIS A 390 -1.47 14.44 19.71
N THR A 391 -0.17 14.27 19.89
CA THR A 391 0.81 15.35 19.63
C THR A 391 1.26 15.38 18.17
N GLY A 392 1.22 14.25 17.45
CA GLY A 392 1.96 14.09 16.19
C GLY A 392 3.45 14.34 16.47
N GLY A 393 4.04 15.32 15.79
CA GLY A 393 5.27 15.98 16.23
C GLY A 393 6.56 15.51 15.56
N SER A 394 6.48 14.61 14.58
CA SER A 394 7.64 14.23 13.77
C SER A 394 7.99 15.33 12.77
N ILE A 395 9.28 15.50 12.52
CA ILE A 395 9.80 16.50 11.59
C ILE A 395 10.78 15.86 10.62
N ALA A 396 10.75 16.30 9.36
CA ALA A 396 11.61 15.76 8.31
C ALA A 396 11.92 16.82 7.26
N PHE A 397 13.13 16.79 6.72
CA PHE A 397 13.52 17.61 5.57
C PHE A 397 13.32 16.85 4.26
N GLY A 398 12.74 17.53 3.27
CA GLY A 398 12.77 17.10 1.88
C GLY A 398 14.11 17.38 1.20
N PRO A 399 14.34 16.83 -0.01
CA PRO A 399 15.56 17.06 -0.78
C PRO A 399 15.70 18.53 -1.25
N ASP A 400 14.60 19.28 -1.23
CA ASP A 400 14.49 20.71 -1.54
C ASP A 400 14.77 21.63 -0.33
N LYS A 401 15.18 21.05 0.80
CA LYS A 401 15.42 21.72 2.09
C LYS A 401 14.15 22.36 2.69
N LEU A 402 12.96 21.94 2.26
CA LEU A 402 11.73 22.27 2.96
C LEU A 402 11.59 21.39 4.21
N LEU A 403 11.13 22.00 5.30
CA LEU A 403 10.85 21.32 6.55
C LEU A 403 9.37 20.96 6.61
N TYR A 404 9.11 19.69 6.88
CA TYR A 404 7.80 19.13 7.15
C TYR A 404 7.64 18.92 8.66
N VAL A 405 6.50 19.32 9.21
CA VAL A 405 6.19 19.22 10.64
C VAL A 405 4.80 18.62 10.81
N SER A 406 4.72 17.44 11.41
CA SER A 406 3.44 16.80 11.69
C SER A 406 2.86 17.29 13.02
N THR A 407 1.54 17.42 13.10
CA THR A 407 0.83 17.86 14.29
C THR A 407 -0.41 17.00 14.50
N GLY A 408 -0.62 16.52 15.73
CA GLY A 408 -1.84 15.79 16.07
C GLY A 408 -3.05 16.71 16.23
N ASP A 409 -4.24 16.12 16.19
CA ASP A 409 -5.51 16.86 16.19
C ASP A 409 -5.87 17.48 17.56
N ASN A 410 -5.19 17.07 18.63
CA ASN A 410 -5.45 17.51 20.00
C ASN A 410 -6.92 17.28 20.41
N SER A 411 -7.49 16.15 20.01
CA SER A 411 -8.84 15.71 20.35
C SER A 411 -8.84 14.24 20.76
N THR A 412 -9.89 13.80 21.46
CA THR A 412 -9.98 12.41 21.95
C THR A 412 -11.25 11.71 21.47
N PRO A 413 -11.15 10.46 20.98
CA PRO A 413 -12.33 9.65 20.63
C PRO A 413 -12.96 8.98 21.86
N PHE A 414 -12.35 9.07 23.04
CA PHE A 414 -12.83 8.41 24.25
C PHE A 414 -14.09 9.06 24.81
N ASP A 415 -14.78 8.30 25.64
CA ASP A 415 -16.05 8.74 26.22
C ASP A 415 -15.85 9.82 27.28
N GLU A 416 -16.63 10.87 27.14
CA GLU A 416 -16.71 11.92 28.13
C GLU A 416 -17.48 11.44 29.37
N LYS A 417 -16.93 11.70 30.56
CA LYS A 417 -17.58 11.35 31.82
C LYS A 417 -18.79 12.26 32.07
N GLY A 418 -19.91 11.69 32.49
CA GLY A 418 -21.08 12.44 32.97
C GLY A 418 -22.00 13.01 31.88
N VAL A 419 -21.77 12.67 30.61
CA VAL A 419 -22.68 13.00 29.51
C VAL A 419 -23.41 11.76 29.00
N LYS A 420 -24.61 11.95 28.44
CA LYS A 420 -25.46 10.83 27.97
C LYS A 420 -25.02 10.27 26.61
N TYR A 421 -24.61 11.14 25.70
CA TYR A 421 -24.24 10.78 24.34
C TYR A 421 -22.75 11.02 24.16
N VAL A 422 -22.01 9.96 23.78
CA VAL A 422 -20.54 9.92 23.80
C VAL A 422 -19.97 9.47 22.46
N SER A 423 -18.67 9.69 22.26
CA SER A 423 -17.97 9.33 21.03
C SER A 423 -17.87 7.82 20.81
N ASN A 424 -17.90 7.02 21.87
CA ASN A 424 -17.82 5.56 21.84
C ASN A 424 -16.68 5.04 20.94
N ASN A 425 -15.52 5.69 21.05
CA ASN A 425 -14.32 5.39 20.26
C ASN A 425 -14.45 5.57 18.74
N PHE A 426 -15.52 6.19 18.24
CA PHE A 426 -15.62 6.65 16.84
C PHE A 426 -15.01 8.06 16.69
N ALA A 427 -15.11 8.65 15.50
CA ALA A 427 -14.69 10.03 15.28
C ALA A 427 -15.32 11.00 16.31
N PRO A 428 -14.50 11.85 16.95
CA PRO A 428 -14.99 12.83 17.92
C PRO A 428 -15.56 14.05 17.20
N LEU A 429 -16.89 14.22 17.28
CA LEU A 429 -17.66 15.24 16.56
C LEU A 429 -18.53 16.10 17.50
N ASN A 430 -18.27 16.16 18.80
CA ASN A 430 -19.11 16.88 19.77
C ASN A 430 -18.79 18.38 19.85
N ASP A 431 -19.53 19.22 19.12
CA ASP A 431 -19.35 20.68 19.13
C ASP A 431 -20.17 21.45 20.18
N ILE A 432 -20.76 20.75 21.17
CA ILE A 432 -21.46 21.44 22.26
C ILE A 432 -20.47 22.35 23.01
N PRO A 433 -20.83 23.61 23.30
CA PRO A 433 -19.95 24.52 24.03
C PRO A 433 -19.43 23.91 25.34
N GLY A 434 -18.11 23.92 25.55
CA GLY A 434 -17.45 23.32 26.71
C GLY A 434 -16.85 21.92 26.47
N HIS A 435 -17.18 21.29 25.34
CA HIS A 435 -16.77 19.92 25.00
C HIS A 435 -15.69 19.85 23.92
N GLN A 436 -14.89 20.91 23.74
CA GLN A 436 -14.04 21.08 22.55
C GLN A 436 -13.03 19.95 22.34
N GLN A 437 -12.52 19.30 23.39
CA GLN A 437 -11.60 18.16 23.25
C GLN A 437 -12.24 16.94 22.53
N PHE A 438 -13.56 16.89 22.44
CA PHE A 438 -14.33 15.84 21.77
C PHE A 438 -14.80 16.24 20.37
N ASP A 439 -14.20 17.29 19.77
CA ASP A 439 -14.48 17.75 18.41
C ASP A 439 -13.20 17.90 17.60
N ALA A 440 -12.83 16.90 16.81
CA ALA A 440 -11.68 16.98 15.89
C ALA A 440 -11.95 17.89 14.68
N ARG A 441 -13.21 18.32 14.45
CA ARG A 441 -13.53 19.23 13.35
C ARG A 441 -13.02 20.65 13.62
N ARG A 442 -12.80 21.02 14.89
CA ARG A 442 -12.19 22.30 15.28
C ARG A 442 -10.71 22.43 14.89
N SER A 443 -10.04 21.30 14.68
CA SER A 443 -8.61 21.16 14.47
C SER A 443 -8.32 20.49 13.12
N ALA A 444 -8.32 19.16 13.05
CA ALA A 444 -7.95 18.39 11.86
C ALA A 444 -8.74 18.82 10.61
N GLY A 445 -10.05 18.98 10.74
CA GLY A 445 -10.94 19.45 9.67
C GLY A 445 -10.99 20.97 9.47
N ASN A 446 -10.30 21.76 10.29
CA ASN A 446 -10.32 23.21 10.24
C ASN A 446 -9.11 23.73 9.43
N SER A 447 -9.40 24.39 8.31
CA SER A 447 -8.38 24.98 7.43
C SER A 447 -7.69 26.21 8.02
N ASN A 448 -8.22 26.78 9.11
CA ASN A 448 -7.64 27.91 9.82
C ASN A 448 -6.92 27.50 11.14
N ASP A 449 -6.65 26.21 11.33
CA ASP A 449 -5.94 25.65 12.49
C ASP A 449 -4.72 24.84 12.03
N LEU A 450 -3.68 24.77 12.86
CA LEU A 450 -2.43 24.05 12.55
C LEU A 450 -2.36 22.67 13.21
N ARG A 451 -3.36 22.25 13.98
CA ARG A 451 -3.47 20.90 14.56
C ARG A 451 -4.12 19.92 13.59
N GLY A 452 -3.69 18.67 13.63
CA GLY A 452 -4.14 17.61 12.72
C GLY A 452 -3.74 17.92 11.28
N LYS A 453 -2.47 18.26 11.08
CA LYS A 453 -1.88 18.70 9.80
C LYS A 453 -0.48 18.10 9.62
N ILE A 454 0.00 18.11 8.38
CA ILE A 454 1.42 18.20 8.09
C ILE A 454 1.72 19.54 7.43
N ILE A 455 2.52 20.33 8.13
CA ILE A 455 2.94 21.69 7.77
C ILE A 455 4.19 21.60 6.90
N ARG A 456 4.30 22.47 5.89
CA ARG A 456 5.50 22.57 5.04
C ARG A 456 5.96 24.01 4.90
N ILE A 457 7.18 24.28 5.35
CA ILE A 457 7.77 25.62 5.39
C ILE A 457 9.24 25.60 4.93
N LYS A 458 9.75 26.75 4.50
CA LYS A 458 11.20 26.96 4.32
C LYS A 458 11.72 27.80 5.47
N VAL A 459 12.60 27.25 6.30
CA VAL A 459 13.19 27.97 7.43
C VAL A 459 14.33 28.86 6.94
N ASN A 460 14.37 30.11 7.42
CA ASN A 460 15.40 31.09 7.11
C ASN A 460 16.51 31.07 8.18
N GLU A 461 17.68 31.62 7.84
CA GLU A 461 18.85 31.63 8.73
C GLU A 461 18.62 32.39 10.06
N ASP A 462 17.73 33.38 10.07
CA ASP A 462 17.40 34.15 11.26
C ASP A 462 16.39 33.45 12.19
N GLY A 463 15.85 32.30 11.78
CA GLY A 463 14.82 31.55 12.49
C GLY A 463 13.39 31.92 12.10
N THR A 464 13.19 32.86 11.18
CA THR A 464 11.88 33.06 10.53
C THR A 464 11.64 31.97 9.48
N TYR A 465 10.47 31.98 8.83
CA TYR A 465 10.19 31.06 7.73
C TYR A 465 9.42 31.72 6.59
N THR A 466 9.50 31.11 5.42
CA THR A 466 8.72 31.47 4.24
C THR A 466 7.77 30.34 3.84
N ILE A 467 6.66 30.71 3.19
CA ILE A 467 5.67 29.78 2.67
C ILE A 467 6.12 29.34 1.27
N PRO A 468 6.41 28.05 1.05
CA PRO A 468 6.72 27.53 -0.28
C PRO A 468 5.45 27.43 -1.15
N GLU A 469 5.63 27.46 -2.46
CA GLU A 469 4.55 27.19 -3.41
C GLU A 469 4.06 25.73 -3.33
N GLY A 470 2.81 25.49 -3.71
CA GLY A 470 2.21 24.15 -3.76
C GLY A 470 1.69 23.62 -2.42
N ASN A 471 1.63 24.46 -1.37
CA ASN A 471 0.85 24.16 -0.16
C ASN A 471 -0.65 24.17 -0.50
N LEU A 472 -1.47 23.54 0.36
CA LEU A 472 -2.89 23.31 0.09
C LEU A 472 -3.66 24.60 -0.13
N PHE A 473 -3.29 25.66 0.60
CA PHE A 473 -3.90 26.98 0.50
C PHE A 473 -2.86 28.04 0.13
N ALA A 474 -3.18 28.87 -0.85
CA ALA A 474 -2.32 29.98 -1.24
C ALA A 474 -2.23 31.04 -0.13
N LYS A 475 -1.06 31.68 0.00
CA LYS A 475 -0.86 32.77 0.97
C LYS A 475 -1.88 33.88 0.76
N GLY A 476 -2.53 34.30 1.86
CA GLY A 476 -3.56 35.33 1.85
C GLY A 476 -4.99 34.82 1.59
N THR A 477 -5.17 33.53 1.36
CA THR A 477 -6.52 32.93 1.22
C THR A 477 -7.30 33.09 2.54
N PRO A 478 -8.46 33.77 2.55
CA PRO A 478 -9.21 34.00 3.78
C PRO A 478 -9.62 32.70 4.48
N LYS A 479 -9.62 32.71 5.82
CA LYS A 479 -9.99 31.56 6.67
C LYS A 479 -9.13 30.31 6.45
N THR A 480 -7.89 30.48 6.02
CA THR A 480 -6.95 29.36 5.84
C THR A 480 -5.58 29.68 6.40
N ARG A 481 -4.80 28.63 6.70
CA ARG A 481 -3.39 28.70 7.06
C ARG A 481 -2.53 28.26 5.87
N PRO A 482 -1.69 29.14 5.30
CA PRO A 482 -0.88 28.79 4.13
C PRO A 482 0.28 27.84 4.45
N GLU A 483 0.56 27.56 5.72
CA GLU A 483 1.55 26.57 6.16
C GLU A 483 1.12 25.12 5.86
N ILE A 484 -0.18 24.88 5.65
CA ILE A 484 -0.77 23.55 5.50
C ILE A 484 -0.39 22.92 4.16
N TYR A 485 0.29 21.77 4.19
CA TYR A 485 0.51 20.92 3.02
C TYR A 485 -0.45 19.72 3.01
N VAL A 486 -0.59 19.05 4.14
CA VAL A 486 -1.59 18.00 4.39
C VAL A 486 -2.57 18.49 5.45
N MET A 487 -3.86 18.29 5.20
CA MET A 487 -4.93 18.55 6.15
C MET A 487 -5.70 17.27 6.46
N GLY A 488 -6.25 17.17 7.67
CA GLY A 488 -7.17 16.10 8.03
C GLY A 488 -6.43 14.87 8.52
N ASP A 489 -5.48 15.08 9.44
CA ASP A 489 -4.75 14.00 10.11
C ASP A 489 -5.22 13.89 11.58
N ARG A 490 -5.28 12.67 12.13
CA ARG A 490 -5.53 12.42 13.55
C ARG A 490 -4.26 12.52 14.39
N ASN A 491 -3.35 11.57 14.20
CA ASN A 491 -2.09 11.47 14.93
C ASN A 491 -0.95 10.99 14.01
N PRO A 492 -0.43 11.86 13.13
CA PRO A 492 0.64 11.54 12.20
C PRO A 492 1.99 11.46 12.95
N TYR A 493 2.24 10.38 13.68
CA TYR A 493 3.33 10.31 14.67
C TYR A 493 4.73 10.13 14.07
N ARG A 494 4.86 9.50 12.89
CA ARG A 494 6.13 9.40 12.16
C ARG A 494 5.94 9.72 10.70
N ILE A 495 6.69 10.71 10.23
CA ILE A 495 6.69 11.15 8.83
C ILE A 495 8.04 10.89 8.18
N SER A 496 8.03 10.82 6.86
CA SER A 496 9.20 10.63 6.03
C SER A 496 9.00 11.29 4.69
N VAL A 497 10.03 11.97 4.18
CA VAL A 497 10.02 12.59 2.86
C VAL A 497 11.00 11.85 1.96
N ASP A 498 10.52 11.35 0.84
CA ASP A 498 11.34 10.67 -0.15
C ASP A 498 12.36 11.66 -0.76
N GLN A 499 13.64 11.31 -0.64
CA GLN A 499 14.77 12.15 -1.03
C GLN A 499 14.99 12.22 -2.55
N LYS A 500 14.26 11.45 -3.36
CA LYS A 500 14.35 11.49 -4.83
C LYS A 500 13.17 12.16 -5.51
N ASN A 501 11.95 11.95 -5.01
CA ASN A 501 10.73 12.46 -5.65
C ASN A 501 9.93 13.43 -4.77
N SER A 502 10.36 13.69 -3.53
CA SER A 502 9.70 14.59 -2.56
C SER A 502 8.29 14.16 -2.12
N TYR A 503 7.92 12.90 -2.34
CA TYR A 503 6.67 12.36 -1.81
C TYR A 503 6.76 12.23 -0.29
N LEU A 504 5.70 12.67 0.38
CA LEU A 504 5.57 12.59 1.83
C LEU A 504 4.82 11.32 2.20
N TYR A 505 5.31 10.60 3.19
CA TYR A 505 4.69 9.43 3.79
C TYR A 505 4.54 9.63 5.29
N TRP A 506 3.46 9.11 5.87
CA TRP A 506 3.28 9.09 7.32
C TRP A 506 2.47 7.88 7.76
N GLY A 507 2.70 7.45 8.98
CA GLY A 507 1.76 6.57 9.67
C GLY A 507 0.82 7.40 10.53
N GLU A 508 -0.45 7.00 10.56
CA GLU A 508 -1.52 7.66 11.27
C GLU A 508 -2.28 6.65 12.13
N VAL A 509 -2.35 6.95 13.43
CA VAL A 509 -3.10 6.13 14.39
C VAL A 509 -4.56 6.58 14.38
N GLY A 510 -5.48 5.65 14.14
CA GLY A 510 -6.91 5.90 14.07
C GLY A 510 -7.65 5.81 15.41
N PRO A 511 -9.00 5.95 15.40
CA PRO A 511 -9.81 5.82 16.62
C PRO A 511 -10.05 4.35 17.01
N ASP A 512 -10.58 4.08 18.20
CA ASP A 512 -10.54 2.75 18.82
C ASP A 512 -11.82 1.89 18.71
N ALA A 513 -12.81 2.33 17.92
CA ALA A 513 -14.00 1.53 17.67
C ALA A 513 -13.60 0.17 17.07
N ASN A 514 -13.94 -0.93 17.74
CA ASN A 514 -13.59 -2.29 17.30
C ASN A 514 -14.49 -2.82 16.18
N ASN A 515 -15.76 -2.41 16.19
CA ASN A 515 -16.78 -2.88 15.27
C ASN A 515 -17.41 -1.72 14.51
N ASP A 516 -17.83 -1.99 13.28
CA ASP A 516 -18.55 -1.02 12.48
C ASP A 516 -19.92 -0.70 13.10
N SER A 517 -20.38 0.52 12.89
CA SER A 517 -21.74 0.95 13.21
C SER A 517 -22.26 1.83 12.07
N LEU A 518 -22.27 1.26 10.86
CA LEU A 518 -22.47 1.99 9.60
C LEU A 518 -23.82 2.73 9.51
N ALA A 519 -24.83 2.24 10.23
CA ALA A 519 -26.17 2.85 10.24
C ALA A 519 -26.25 4.11 11.12
N THR A 520 -25.39 4.26 12.14
CA THR A 520 -25.53 5.31 13.16
C THR A 520 -24.26 6.11 13.41
N ARG A 521 -23.08 5.48 13.46
CA ARG A 521 -21.81 6.18 13.75
C ARG A 521 -20.86 6.22 12.56
N GLY A 522 -20.69 5.12 11.85
CA GLY A 522 -19.72 4.97 10.76
C GLY A 522 -18.83 3.73 10.92
N PRO A 523 -17.68 3.70 10.24
CA PRO A 523 -16.77 2.57 10.27
C PRO A 523 -16.10 2.40 11.64
N ARG A 524 -15.60 1.19 11.90
CA ARG A 524 -14.62 0.89 12.94
C ARG A 524 -13.34 1.70 12.72
N GLY A 525 -12.45 1.70 13.70
CA GLY A 525 -11.16 2.37 13.56
C GLY A 525 -10.25 1.71 12.55
N TYR A 526 -9.39 2.51 11.91
CA TYR A 526 -8.29 2.06 11.05
C TYR A 526 -7.03 2.84 11.38
N ASP A 527 -5.90 2.14 11.51
CA ASP A 527 -4.60 2.80 11.36
C ASP A 527 -4.26 2.85 9.86
N GLU A 528 -3.51 3.87 9.48
CA GLU A 528 -3.23 4.17 8.08
C GLU A 528 -1.73 4.41 7.86
N VAL A 529 -1.22 3.94 6.72
CA VAL A 529 -0.04 4.53 6.10
C VAL A 529 -0.53 5.36 4.94
N ASN A 530 -0.10 6.62 4.91
CA ASN A 530 -0.57 7.61 3.97
C ASN A 530 0.56 8.11 3.05
N GLN A 531 0.17 8.63 1.88
CA GLN A 531 1.08 9.20 0.89
C GLN A 531 0.51 10.51 0.32
N ALA A 532 1.31 11.57 0.34
CA ALA A 532 1.02 12.82 -0.35
C ALA A 532 2.06 13.06 -1.46
N ARG A 533 1.66 12.79 -2.71
CA ARG A 533 2.42 13.21 -3.91
C ARG A 533 2.24 14.70 -4.23
N LYS A 534 1.21 15.31 -3.67
CA LYS A 534 0.87 16.73 -3.70
C LYS A 534 0.09 17.09 -2.43
N ALA A 535 -0.07 18.38 -2.16
CA ALA A 535 -0.90 18.85 -1.06
C ALA A 535 -2.35 18.35 -1.19
N GLY A 536 -3.01 18.09 -0.06
CA GLY A 536 -4.36 17.52 -0.06
C GLY A 536 -5.03 17.45 1.30
N PHE A 537 -6.31 17.09 1.28
CA PHE A 537 -7.11 16.77 2.46
C PHE A 537 -7.27 15.25 2.56
N PHE A 538 -6.85 14.65 3.68
CA PHE A 538 -6.81 13.20 3.91
C PHE A 538 -7.91 12.70 4.86
N GLY A 539 -8.90 13.55 5.11
CA GLY A 539 -10.24 13.11 5.47
C GLY A 539 -10.59 13.13 6.96
N TRP A 540 -9.65 12.99 7.90
CA TRP A 540 -9.99 13.00 9.34
C TRP A 540 -10.58 14.36 9.76
N PRO A 541 -11.66 14.40 10.59
CA PRO A 541 -12.36 13.28 11.24
C PRO A 541 -13.62 12.78 10.52
N PHE A 542 -13.77 13.10 9.24
CA PHE A 542 -14.98 12.77 8.47
C PHE A 542 -14.89 11.38 7.84
N PHE A 543 -13.67 10.93 7.53
CA PHE A 543 -13.38 9.66 6.89
C PHE A 543 -12.18 8.95 7.53
N VAL A 544 -12.08 7.64 7.30
CA VAL A 544 -10.91 6.78 7.58
C VAL A 544 -10.75 5.74 6.47
N GLY A 545 -9.56 5.16 6.34
CA GLY A 545 -9.21 4.14 5.36
C GLY A 545 -9.43 4.63 3.93
N ASN A 546 -10.16 3.85 3.13
CA ASN A 546 -10.49 4.22 1.75
C ASN A 546 -11.65 5.22 1.67
N ASN A 547 -11.55 6.34 2.39
CA ASN A 547 -12.61 7.33 2.54
C ASN A 547 -13.93 6.76 3.11
N TYR A 548 -13.88 5.77 4.01
CA TYR A 548 -15.07 5.26 4.68
C TYR A 548 -15.70 6.35 5.54
N PRO A 549 -16.96 6.75 5.30
CA PRO A 549 -17.51 7.95 5.91
C PRO A 549 -18.07 7.68 7.30
N TYR A 550 -17.71 8.55 8.26
CA TYR A 550 -18.48 8.71 9.48
C TYR A 550 -19.83 9.39 9.20
N ARG A 551 -20.74 9.29 10.17
CA ARG A 551 -22.04 9.96 10.11
C ARG A 551 -22.04 11.20 10.99
N ARG A 552 -22.82 12.19 10.57
CA ARG A 552 -23.22 13.29 11.46
C ARG A 552 -23.89 12.69 12.70
N TYR A 553 -23.57 13.24 13.87
CA TYR A 553 -24.15 12.77 15.13
C TYR A 553 -24.44 13.98 16.02
N ASP A 554 -25.69 14.12 16.43
CA ASP A 554 -26.12 15.18 17.34
C ASP A 554 -25.98 14.70 18.79
N TYR A 555 -24.96 15.20 19.48
CA TYR A 555 -24.66 14.84 20.86
C TYR A 555 -25.66 15.42 21.88
N SER A 556 -26.59 16.29 21.47
CA SER A 556 -27.63 16.82 22.37
C SER A 556 -28.82 15.86 22.55
N ASN A 557 -29.09 15.02 21.55
CA ASN A 557 -30.26 14.13 21.52
C ASN A 557 -29.95 12.70 21.04
N GLY A 558 -28.73 12.44 20.57
CA GLY A 558 -28.24 11.13 20.12
C GLY A 558 -28.66 10.74 18.71
N GLN A 559 -29.21 11.66 17.92
CA GLN A 559 -29.66 11.36 16.55
C GLN A 559 -28.50 11.30 15.57
N SER A 560 -28.54 10.29 14.69
CA SER A 560 -27.57 10.11 13.61
C SER A 560 -28.11 10.70 12.31
N GLY A 561 -27.31 11.54 11.66
CA GLY A 561 -27.64 12.16 10.38
C GLY A 561 -27.06 11.38 9.20
N ALA A 562 -26.95 12.07 8.05
CA ALA A 562 -26.33 11.53 6.85
C ALA A 562 -24.82 11.29 7.03
N ALA A 563 -24.28 10.32 6.29
CA ALA A 563 -22.85 10.14 6.11
C ALA A 563 -22.21 11.39 5.48
N PHE A 564 -20.93 11.65 5.77
CA PHE A 564 -20.19 12.69 5.05
C PHE A 564 -19.93 12.27 3.60
N ASP A 565 -19.87 13.25 2.70
CA ASP A 565 -19.58 13.05 1.28
C ASP A 565 -18.08 13.31 1.02
N PRO A 566 -17.29 12.32 0.59
CA PRO A 566 -15.85 12.50 0.35
C PRO A 566 -15.54 13.42 -0.83
N ALA A 567 -16.46 13.59 -1.79
CA ALA A 567 -16.27 14.52 -2.91
C ALA A 567 -16.53 15.97 -2.48
N LYS A 568 -17.37 16.19 -1.47
CA LYS A 568 -17.75 17.50 -0.97
C LYS A 568 -17.94 17.54 0.55
N PRO A 569 -16.88 17.37 1.35
CA PRO A 569 -17.01 17.33 2.79
C PRO A 569 -17.37 18.71 3.37
N LEU A 570 -18.23 18.71 4.39
CA LEU A 570 -18.69 19.92 5.07
C LEU A 570 -18.27 19.91 6.55
N ASN A 571 -17.51 20.92 6.95
CA ASN A 571 -17.17 21.18 8.34
C ASN A 571 -18.16 22.19 8.95
N GLU A 572 -19.26 21.65 9.45
CA GLU A 572 -20.37 22.40 10.06
C GLU A 572 -20.21 22.57 11.59
N SER A 573 -19.02 22.27 12.14
CA SER A 573 -18.77 22.43 13.58
C SER A 573 -18.93 23.90 14.01
N LYS A 574 -19.57 24.12 15.15
CA LYS A 574 -19.64 25.44 15.82
C LYS A 574 -18.26 25.98 16.21
N ASN A 575 -17.25 25.10 16.32
CA ASN A 575 -15.87 25.46 16.64
C ASN A 575 -15.01 25.66 15.38
N ASN A 576 -15.56 25.52 14.18
CA ASN A 576 -14.83 25.74 12.93
C ASN A 576 -14.65 27.24 12.65
N THR A 577 -13.40 27.67 12.52
CA THR A 577 -13.03 29.05 12.15
C THR A 577 -12.52 29.15 10.71
N GLY A 578 -12.46 28.02 10.00
CA GLY A 578 -11.99 27.90 8.63
C GLY A 578 -13.10 27.89 7.59
N LEU A 579 -12.80 27.25 6.46
CA LEU A 579 -13.77 26.93 5.42
C LEU A 579 -14.81 25.93 5.93
N VAL A 580 -16.06 26.11 5.50
CA VAL A 580 -17.14 25.14 5.74
C VAL A 580 -17.10 24.05 4.67
N GLU A 581 -17.01 24.44 3.40
CA GLU A 581 -16.81 23.50 2.29
C GLU A 581 -15.32 23.18 2.16
N LEU A 582 -14.97 21.90 2.34
CA LEU A 582 -13.58 21.43 2.32
C LEU A 582 -13.20 20.87 0.94
N PRO A 583 -11.89 20.80 0.62
CA PRO A 583 -11.43 20.06 -0.55
C PRO A 583 -11.87 18.59 -0.52
N PRO A 584 -11.99 17.91 -1.68
CA PRO A 584 -12.28 16.48 -1.71
C PRO A 584 -11.26 15.66 -0.93
N ALA A 585 -11.74 14.66 -0.18
CA ALA A 585 -10.90 13.77 0.62
C ALA A 585 -10.11 12.80 -0.26
N GLN A 586 -8.83 12.63 0.04
CA GLN A 586 -7.96 11.62 -0.54
C GLN A 586 -7.99 10.36 0.33
N PRO A 587 -8.11 9.16 -0.27
CA PRO A 587 -8.12 7.92 0.49
C PRO A 587 -6.72 7.61 1.05
N ALA A 588 -6.69 6.79 2.10
CA ALA A 588 -5.44 6.29 2.66
C ALA A 588 -4.68 5.42 1.66
N PHE A 589 -3.35 5.36 1.79
CA PHE A 589 -2.52 4.55 0.89
C PHE A 589 -2.55 3.06 1.27
N ILE A 590 -2.46 2.75 2.57
CA ILE A 590 -2.65 1.43 3.17
C ILE A 590 -3.46 1.63 4.45
N TRP A 591 -4.46 0.78 4.73
CA TRP A 591 -5.27 0.89 5.95
C TRP A 591 -5.54 -0.47 6.57
N TYR A 592 -5.61 -0.50 7.91
CA TYR A 592 -5.92 -1.73 8.62
C TYR A 592 -6.58 -1.52 10.00
N PRO A 593 -7.60 -2.34 10.34
CA PRO A 593 -8.24 -2.32 11.64
C PRO A 593 -7.48 -3.21 12.64
N TYR A 594 -8.01 -3.34 13.86
CA TYR A 594 -7.49 -4.30 14.85
C TYR A 594 -7.58 -5.75 14.33
N ALA A 595 -8.66 -6.08 13.62
CA ALA A 595 -8.84 -7.35 12.94
C ALA A 595 -7.93 -7.50 11.72
N ALA A 596 -7.94 -8.67 11.08
CA ALA A 596 -7.28 -8.86 9.80
C ALA A 596 -7.89 -7.87 8.77
N SER A 597 -7.02 -7.19 8.02
CA SER A 597 -7.45 -6.30 6.94
C SER A 597 -7.86 -7.14 5.73
N PRO A 598 -9.09 -7.01 5.21
CA PRO A 598 -9.48 -7.69 3.97
C PRO A 598 -8.81 -7.09 2.74
N ASP A 599 -8.37 -5.82 2.82
CA ASP A 599 -7.75 -5.11 1.70
C ASP A 599 -6.21 -5.25 1.71
N PHE A 600 -5.62 -5.49 2.88
CA PHE A 600 -4.17 -5.60 3.10
C PHE A 600 -3.82 -6.70 4.11
N PRO A 601 -4.16 -7.97 3.85
CA PRO A 601 -4.00 -9.04 4.84
C PRO A 601 -2.55 -9.26 5.28
N GLN A 602 -1.55 -8.83 4.49
CA GLN A 602 -0.14 -8.93 4.87
C GLN A 602 0.20 -8.11 6.13
N VAL A 603 -0.63 -7.15 6.56
CA VAL A 603 -0.42 -6.40 7.82
C VAL A 603 -0.88 -7.16 9.07
N GLY A 604 -1.55 -8.31 8.90
CA GLY A 604 -2.02 -9.17 9.97
C GLY A 604 -3.15 -8.55 10.81
N SER A 605 -3.24 -8.98 12.07
CA SER A 605 -4.17 -8.47 13.09
C SER A 605 -3.43 -8.19 14.40
N GLY A 606 -4.08 -7.50 15.34
CA GLY A 606 -3.53 -7.12 16.64
C GLY A 606 -3.64 -5.62 16.90
N GLY A 607 -3.01 -5.15 17.98
CA GLY A 607 -2.92 -3.72 18.27
C GLY A 607 -2.31 -2.94 17.11
N ARG A 608 -2.44 -1.61 17.11
CA ARG A 608 -2.06 -0.80 15.94
C ARG A 608 -1.22 0.39 16.33
N ASN A 609 -0.21 0.65 15.52
CA ASN A 609 0.67 1.80 15.63
C ASN A 609 1.33 2.02 14.26
N ALA A 610 0.54 2.37 13.24
CA ALA A 610 1.08 2.58 11.89
C ALA A 610 2.13 3.69 11.87
N MET A 611 3.27 3.40 11.24
CA MET A 611 4.38 4.33 11.03
C MET A 611 4.95 4.20 9.63
N ALA A 612 5.41 5.32 9.06
CA ALA A 612 6.12 5.34 7.80
C ALA A 612 7.59 5.75 8.00
N GLY A 613 8.48 4.99 7.38
CA GLY A 613 9.92 5.25 7.30
C GLY A 613 10.34 5.75 5.92
N PRO A 614 11.65 5.76 5.62
CA PRO A 614 12.18 6.21 4.34
C PRO A 614 11.83 5.25 3.19
N VAL A 615 11.75 5.82 1.98
CA VAL A 615 11.94 5.05 0.76
C VAL A 615 13.44 4.78 0.61
N TYR A 616 13.80 3.51 0.50
CA TYR A 616 15.20 3.10 0.47
C TYR A 616 15.77 3.16 -0.94
N TYR A 617 16.85 3.91 -1.14
CA TYR A 617 17.58 3.95 -2.41
C TYR A 617 19.01 3.53 -2.24
N THR A 618 19.39 2.51 -3.00
CA THR A 618 20.68 1.85 -2.82
C THR A 618 21.88 2.70 -3.24
N ASP A 619 21.69 3.68 -4.11
CA ASP A 619 22.72 4.64 -4.55
C ASP A 619 22.99 5.76 -3.53
N MET A 620 22.18 5.86 -2.49
CA MET A 620 22.41 6.77 -1.35
C MET A 620 23.34 6.17 -0.28
N PHE A 621 23.76 4.91 -0.45
CA PHE A 621 24.56 4.19 0.54
C PHE A 621 25.76 3.47 -0.11
N PRO A 622 26.91 3.36 0.57
CA PRO A 622 28.07 2.62 0.06
C PRO A 622 27.74 1.14 -0.19
N LYS A 623 28.29 0.57 -1.27
CA LYS A 623 27.99 -0.80 -1.70
C LYS A 623 28.29 -1.85 -0.61
N GLU A 624 29.27 -1.58 0.23
CA GLU A 624 29.77 -2.46 1.29
C GLU A 624 28.82 -2.54 2.49
N THR A 625 27.97 -1.53 2.70
CA THR A 625 27.10 -1.40 3.88
C THR A 625 25.62 -1.26 3.55
N ARG A 626 25.27 -1.12 2.27
CA ARG A 626 23.89 -0.95 1.81
C ARG A 626 23.10 -2.28 1.87
N LEU A 627 21.78 -2.17 1.96
CA LEU A 627 20.86 -3.32 1.82
C LEU A 627 20.90 -3.87 0.38
N PRO A 628 20.50 -5.13 0.16
CA PRO A 628 20.40 -5.72 -1.18
C PRO A 628 19.54 -4.88 -2.13
N ASP A 629 19.84 -4.97 -3.43
CA ASP A 629 19.13 -4.22 -4.49
C ASP A 629 17.62 -4.48 -4.53
N TYR A 630 17.16 -5.60 -3.95
CA TYR A 630 15.75 -5.87 -3.72
C TYR A 630 15.02 -4.71 -3.04
N TYR A 631 15.62 -4.02 -2.07
CA TYR A 631 14.95 -2.95 -1.32
C TYR A 631 14.93 -1.61 -2.07
N ASN A 632 15.61 -1.50 -3.21
CA ASN A 632 15.72 -0.25 -3.95
C ASN A 632 14.34 0.27 -4.40
N GLY A 633 14.03 1.52 -4.06
CA GLY A 633 12.75 2.18 -4.37
C GLY A 633 11.57 1.69 -3.53
N LYS A 634 11.78 0.89 -2.48
CA LYS A 634 10.70 0.42 -1.61
C LYS A 634 10.52 1.33 -0.40
N LEU A 635 9.26 1.63 -0.08
CA LEU A 635 8.90 2.33 1.15
C LEU A 635 9.03 1.34 2.32
N ILE A 636 9.70 1.75 3.40
CA ILE A 636 9.72 0.99 4.64
C ILE A 636 8.58 1.46 5.54
N ILE A 637 7.70 0.56 5.92
CA ILE A 637 6.63 0.80 6.91
C ILE A 637 6.86 -0.10 8.13
N TYR A 638 6.37 0.30 9.29
CA TYR A 638 6.52 -0.49 10.51
C TYR A 638 5.36 -0.27 11.48
N ASP A 639 5.15 -1.27 12.32
CA ASP A 639 4.19 -1.23 13.42
C ASP A 639 4.84 -1.87 14.65
N TRP A 640 5.10 -1.06 15.68
CA TRP A 640 5.80 -1.52 16.88
C TRP A 640 4.94 -2.43 17.76
N ILE A 641 3.61 -2.28 17.70
CA ILE A 641 2.70 -3.10 18.49
C ILE A 641 2.56 -4.50 17.88
N ARG A 642 2.54 -4.58 16.54
CA ARG A 642 2.52 -5.86 15.81
C ARG A 642 3.90 -6.46 15.60
N GLY A 643 4.97 -5.71 15.87
CA GLY A 643 6.35 -6.20 15.88
C GLY A 643 6.92 -6.48 14.48
N TRP A 644 6.48 -5.75 13.45
CA TRP A 644 6.98 -5.94 12.08
C TRP A 644 7.51 -4.65 11.44
N MET A 645 8.39 -4.84 10.46
CA MET A 645 8.82 -3.85 9.48
C MET A 645 8.67 -4.49 8.10
N LYS A 646 8.05 -3.78 7.15
CA LYS A 646 7.74 -4.29 5.81
C LYS A 646 8.28 -3.34 4.74
N ALA A 647 8.73 -3.92 3.63
CA ALA A 647 9.13 -3.19 2.45
C ALA A 647 7.99 -3.21 1.43
N VAL A 648 7.43 -2.05 1.12
CA VAL A 648 6.30 -1.88 0.21
C VAL A 648 6.82 -1.64 -1.21
N THR A 649 6.44 -2.52 -2.13
CA THR A 649 6.64 -2.30 -3.57
C THR A 649 5.62 -1.29 -4.06
N LEU A 650 6.09 -0.11 -4.46
CA LEU A 650 5.21 0.89 -5.09
C LEU A 650 4.87 0.42 -6.51
N GLN A 651 3.59 0.53 -6.88
CA GLN A 651 3.18 0.34 -8.26
C GLN A 651 3.81 1.44 -9.14
N PRO A 652 4.21 1.11 -10.38
CA PRO A 652 4.85 2.06 -11.30
C PRO A 652 3.96 3.28 -11.62
#